data_AF-A0A061GET0-F1
#
_entry.id   AF-A0A061GET0-F1
#
_cell.length_a   1.000
_cell.length_b   1.000
_cell.length_c   1.000
_cell.angle_alpha   90.00
_cell.angle_beta   90.00
_cell.angle_gamma   90.00
#
_symmetry.space_group_name_H-M   'P 1'
#
loop_
_entity.id
_entity.type
_entity.pdbx_description
1 polymer ?
#
loop_
_entity_poly.entity_id
_entity_poly.type
_entity_poly.pdbx_seq_one_letter_code
_entity_poly.pdbx_strand_id
1 'polypeptide(L)'
;METGGSLAHTIRKPTLTPKAIIHQKFGSKASYKVEEVEEPTQNGCPGLAILQKGPCLYRCSLELPDFSVVSGSFKKKKDAEQSAAQMALEKLGIRPSVDNLTAEEAWTDLIARVKYIFSNEFLAGLHPLSSHFKAALCRVGDHDGSIPASVIAICDGKLNNLCKIINPKVESHPFMVVSYIMRAATGLPELVVNPERQLSIRKENPYPPDVIESSVSQQSESITTMAIYIPCSPEKAVEPVILNISPKGYYLDVIAQKLGLSDANEILISRTIGKASSETRFYFAASKSYLLEMSSDLLNAKAVKFGGPLNARASYICGQDIYGDSILASIGYTWKGQDLFHEDVTLQSYYRMLISKIPSGAYKLSREAILAAELPLTFTTKTNWRGSYPREILCSFCRQHWLLEPVFSTSSIPKKASLELSRLNKKLKVSESAEQEVEYANGHDIVDADAKSVGMGSSFICEVKLYSKCQDLILECASNVLYKKQNDAVQNASLKVLSWLNAYFKDIDMPLEKLKQLANVFDIKFYPQNFSKEVVSCLSVENFQNHDTLGGKVPESNGISIPNDVVEDDVSSIDIEGPDSGVCPSYGSLLCVCYSASLVTKGELQKELLESAEEFEFEMGTGAVIPCLEAVVTKMSIGQSTCFYTELPSQDLVLAAAKDSANALAFLSSPCWLEYSIILLQVTEPPEDRMEQALFSPPLSKQRVEYALQHIKDSCATSLVDFGCGSGSLLESLLDYPTSLETIVGVDLSKKSLSRAAKVLHSKLTMMSDPEAPCKSIKSAVLYDGSITDFDSRLCGFDLGTCLEVIEHMEEDQACLFGDVVLSSFRPKILVVSTPNYEYNVILQRSNITSQEDDPEEKIYSQSCKFRNHDHKFEWTREQFNHWASELAVRHNYSVEFSGVGGSADLEPGFASQIAVFRRVFQPKEDDLQDDEGLACQYRVVWEWNRSKPALTN
;
A
#
# COMPACT_ATOMS: atom_id res chain seq x y z
N MET A 1 -30.59 33.80 21.09
CA MET A 1 -29.95 35.11 20.79
C MET A 1 -28.51 34.94 21.23
N GLU A 2 -27.49 34.89 20.39
CA GLU A 2 -27.24 35.56 19.11
C GLU A 2 -26.95 34.57 17.97
N THR A 3 -27.22 35.04 16.76
CA THR A 3 -27.09 34.36 15.47
C THR A 3 -25.62 34.22 15.05
N GLY A 4 -25.06 33.02 15.12
CA GLY A 4 -23.79 32.66 14.47
C GLY A 4 -24.04 32.29 13.01
N GLY A 5 -23.54 33.11 12.09
CA GLY A 5 -23.80 33.02 10.66
C GLY A 5 -23.43 31.67 10.03
N SER A 6 -24.31 31.19 9.16
CA SER A 6 -24.06 30.12 8.20
C SER A 6 -22.81 30.44 7.38
N LEU A 7 -21.74 29.67 7.58
CA LEU A 7 -20.57 29.67 6.71
C LEU A 7 -21.04 29.28 5.30
N ALA A 8 -21.01 30.24 4.38
CA ALA A 8 -21.35 30.06 2.99
C ALA A 8 -20.61 28.84 2.40
N HIS A 9 -21.37 27.85 1.94
CA HIS A 9 -20.89 26.66 1.24
C HIS A 9 -19.99 27.06 0.06
N THR A 10 -18.68 27.04 0.28
CA THR A 10 -17.70 27.22 -0.79
C THR A 10 -17.39 25.84 -1.35
N ILE A 11 -18.10 25.47 -2.42
CA ILE A 11 -17.86 24.26 -3.21
C ILE A 11 -16.43 24.34 -3.75
N ARG A 12 -15.51 23.55 -3.19
CA ARG A 12 -14.20 23.30 -3.83
C ARG A 12 -14.45 22.40 -5.04
N LYS A 13 -14.62 23.01 -6.22
CA LYS A 13 -14.40 22.31 -7.51
C LYS A 13 -13.00 21.65 -7.46
N PRO A 14 -12.76 20.54 -8.17
CA PRO A 14 -11.39 20.16 -8.50
C PRO A 14 -10.80 21.32 -9.31
N THR A 15 -9.96 22.12 -8.67
CA THR A 15 -9.30 23.27 -9.29
C THR A 15 -8.51 22.72 -10.47
N LEU A 16 -8.89 23.10 -11.70
CA LEU A 16 -8.11 22.72 -12.88
C LEU A 16 -6.66 23.12 -12.61
N THR A 17 -5.75 22.15 -12.75
CA THR A 17 -4.34 22.44 -12.49
C THR A 17 -3.87 23.55 -13.42
N PRO A 18 -2.95 24.42 -13.00
CA PRO A 18 -2.43 25.51 -13.84
C PRO A 18 -2.03 25.04 -15.25
N LYS A 19 -1.41 23.87 -15.35
CA LYS A 19 -1.06 23.22 -16.62
C LYS A 19 -2.27 22.90 -17.51
N ALA A 20 -3.38 22.42 -16.93
CA ALA A 20 -4.60 22.12 -17.66
C ALA A 20 -5.26 23.38 -18.24
N ILE A 21 -5.25 24.49 -17.50
CA ILE A 21 -5.79 25.79 -17.95
C ILE A 21 -4.97 26.32 -19.13
N ILE A 22 -3.64 26.29 -19.04
CA ILE A 22 -2.75 26.68 -20.15
C ILE A 22 -3.00 25.80 -21.38
N HIS A 23 -3.11 24.47 -21.21
CA HIS A 23 -3.41 23.56 -22.32
C HIS A 23 -4.79 23.83 -22.94
N GLN A 24 -5.81 24.13 -22.14
CA GLN A 24 -7.15 24.47 -22.66
C GLN A 24 -7.14 25.73 -23.53
N LYS A 25 -6.32 26.73 -23.17
CA LYS A 25 -6.29 28.03 -23.86
C LYS A 25 -5.36 28.05 -25.06
N PHE A 26 -4.21 27.39 -24.98
CA PHE A 26 -3.15 27.45 -26.00
C PHE A 26 -2.94 26.12 -26.75
N GLY A 27 -3.43 25.00 -26.22
CA GLY A 27 -3.32 23.68 -26.84
C GLY A 27 -1.88 23.31 -27.19
N SER A 28 -1.67 22.89 -28.44
CA SER A 28 -0.36 22.56 -29.01
C SER A 28 0.61 23.74 -29.13
N LYS A 29 0.14 24.97 -28.90
CA LYS A 29 0.99 26.18 -28.95
C LYS A 29 1.76 26.44 -27.66
N ALA A 30 1.54 25.65 -26.60
CA ALA A 30 2.29 25.70 -25.35
C ALA A 30 3.32 24.57 -25.29
N SER A 31 4.60 24.91 -25.14
CA SER A 31 5.69 23.93 -25.10
C SER A 31 6.42 23.94 -23.76
N TYR A 32 6.51 22.79 -23.10
CA TYR A 32 7.20 22.61 -21.82
C TYR A 32 8.56 21.92 -22.06
N LYS A 33 9.67 22.62 -21.76
CA LYS A 33 11.03 22.07 -21.79
C LYS A 33 11.53 21.94 -20.36
N VAL A 34 11.87 20.71 -19.95
CA VAL A 34 12.39 20.44 -18.61
C VAL A 34 13.87 20.17 -18.69
N GLU A 35 14.64 20.91 -17.91
CA GLU A 35 16.08 20.80 -17.78
C GLU A 35 16.44 20.23 -16.40
N GLU A 36 17.45 19.37 -16.37
CA GLU A 36 18.04 18.89 -15.12
C GLU A 36 19.07 19.91 -14.64
N VAL A 37 18.89 20.36 -13.41
CA VAL A 37 19.80 21.27 -12.72
C VAL A 37 20.56 20.43 -11.70
N GLU A 38 21.82 20.18 -12.00
CA GLU A 38 22.75 19.64 -11.02
C GLU A 38 23.04 20.74 -9.98
N GLU A 39 22.75 20.47 -8.70
CA GLU A 39 23.28 21.33 -7.65
C GLU A 39 24.80 21.19 -7.58
N PRO A 40 25.55 22.26 -7.23
CA PRO A 40 26.97 22.14 -6.96
C PRO A 40 27.17 21.02 -5.94
N THR A 41 28.14 20.13 -6.21
CA THR A 41 28.48 18.99 -5.34
C THR A 41 28.82 19.51 -3.94
N GLN A 42 27.82 19.60 -3.07
CA GLN A 42 28.06 19.75 -1.64
C GLN A 42 28.53 18.39 -1.15
N ASN A 43 29.83 18.12 -1.29
CA ASN A 43 30.48 17.19 -0.40
C ASN A 43 30.36 17.81 1.00
N GLY A 44 29.28 17.52 1.72
CA GLY A 44 29.01 18.01 3.08
C GLY A 44 30.03 17.52 4.13
N CYS A 45 31.16 17.00 3.69
CA CYS A 45 32.32 16.58 4.47
C CYS A 45 33.58 17.11 3.76
N PRO A 46 34.26 18.14 4.32
CA PRO A 46 35.53 18.64 3.82
C PRO A 46 36.57 17.51 3.70
N GLY A 47 37.39 17.55 2.66
CA GLY A 47 38.48 16.59 2.44
C GLY A 47 38.05 15.18 1.97
N LEU A 48 36.76 14.94 1.72
CA LEU A 48 36.28 13.66 1.19
C LEU A 48 36.62 13.54 -0.32
N ALA A 49 37.47 12.58 -0.67
CA ALA A 49 37.93 12.32 -2.04
C ALA A 49 36.91 11.57 -2.92
N ILE A 50 35.77 11.14 -2.34
CA ILE A 50 34.68 10.47 -3.06
C ILE A 50 33.66 11.52 -3.52
N LEU A 51 33.48 11.65 -4.83
CA LEU A 51 32.47 12.52 -5.44
C LEU A 51 31.07 11.94 -5.20
N GLN A 52 30.20 12.71 -4.54
CA GLN A 52 28.80 12.36 -4.38
C GLN A 52 27.94 13.17 -5.36
N LYS A 53 27.22 12.47 -6.25
CA LYS A 53 26.19 13.11 -7.06
C LYS A 53 25.01 13.47 -6.14
N GLY A 54 24.68 14.76 -6.06
CA GLY A 54 23.49 15.25 -5.37
C GLY A 54 22.20 14.79 -6.07
N PRO A 55 21.03 14.93 -5.43
CA PRO A 55 19.76 14.66 -6.09
C PRO A 55 19.54 15.63 -7.25
N CYS A 56 19.26 15.12 -8.45
CA CYS A 56 18.93 15.96 -9.59
C CYS A 56 17.66 16.79 -9.31
N LEU A 57 17.76 18.11 -9.48
CA LEU A 57 16.61 19.00 -9.49
C LEU A 57 16.16 19.25 -10.93
N TYR A 58 14.92 19.66 -11.09
CA TYR A 58 14.30 19.93 -12.38
C TYR A 58 13.85 21.38 -12.43
N ARG A 59 14.07 22.01 -13.57
CA ARG A 59 13.57 23.34 -13.91
C ARG A 59 12.78 23.23 -15.20
N CYS A 60 11.66 23.93 -15.31
CA CYS A 60 10.82 23.91 -16.50
C CYS A 60 10.73 25.28 -17.15
N SER A 61 11.03 25.35 -18.44
CA SER A 61 10.80 26.48 -19.32
C SER A 61 9.52 26.24 -20.12
N LEU A 62 8.51 27.09 -19.93
CA LEU A 62 7.26 27.09 -20.69
C LEU A 62 7.30 28.19 -21.75
N GLU A 63 7.23 27.80 -23.02
CA GLU A 63 7.13 28.69 -24.17
C GLU A 63 5.65 28.82 -24.59
N LEU A 64 5.13 30.03 -24.60
CA LEU A 64 3.83 30.41 -25.16
C LEU A 64 4.04 31.33 -26.37
N PRO A 65 3.02 31.54 -27.23
CA PRO A 65 3.15 32.39 -28.43
C PRO A 65 3.67 33.80 -28.15
N ASP A 66 3.30 34.37 -26.99
CA ASP A 66 3.56 35.78 -26.68
C ASP A 66 4.79 35.98 -25.77
N PHE A 67 5.17 34.98 -24.96
CA PHE A 67 6.28 35.06 -24.02
C PHE A 67 6.69 33.68 -23.50
N SER A 68 7.83 33.62 -22.80
CA SER A 68 8.28 32.43 -22.07
C SER A 68 8.40 32.67 -20.57
N VAL A 69 8.33 31.57 -19.81
CA VAL A 69 8.47 31.56 -18.34
C VAL A 69 9.35 30.40 -17.94
N VAL A 70 10.19 30.63 -16.93
CA VAL A 70 11.05 29.59 -16.36
C VAL A 70 10.70 29.44 -14.89
N SER A 71 10.45 28.21 -14.45
CA SER A 71 10.16 27.88 -13.06
C SER A 71 11.40 27.99 -12.17
N GLY A 72 11.20 27.93 -10.85
CA GLY A 72 12.28 27.57 -9.91
C GLY A 72 12.78 26.13 -10.11
N SER A 73 13.74 25.72 -9.29
CA SER A 73 14.24 24.34 -9.24
C SER A 73 13.40 23.49 -8.27
N PHE A 74 12.95 22.31 -8.71
CA PHE A 74 12.10 21.40 -7.93
C PHE A 74 12.64 19.97 -7.93
N LYS A 75 12.35 19.18 -6.88
CA LYS A 75 12.76 17.76 -6.82
C LYS A 75 12.01 16.85 -7.80
N LYS A 76 10.83 17.27 -8.27
CA LYS A 76 9.99 16.51 -9.21
C LYS A 76 9.76 17.32 -10.47
N LYS A 77 9.90 16.67 -11.62
CA LYS A 77 9.58 17.22 -12.94
C LYS A 77 8.17 17.83 -13.03
N LYS A 78 7.15 17.13 -12.50
CA LYS A 78 5.75 17.60 -12.53
C LYS A 78 5.55 18.91 -11.77
N ASP A 79 6.23 19.09 -10.65
CA ASP A 79 6.09 20.30 -9.83
C ASP A 79 6.70 21.51 -10.54
N ALA A 80 7.84 21.32 -11.22
CA ALA A 80 8.45 22.34 -12.08
C ALA A 80 7.52 22.77 -13.22
N GLU A 81 6.90 21.81 -13.91
CA GLU A 81 5.94 22.10 -14.98
C GLU A 81 4.70 22.87 -14.47
N GLN A 82 4.16 22.49 -13.31
CA GLN A 82 3.02 23.19 -12.70
C GLN A 82 3.40 24.60 -12.25
N SER A 83 4.59 24.78 -11.69
CA SER A 83 5.12 26.10 -11.32
C SER A 83 5.29 27.00 -12.54
N ALA A 84 5.86 26.49 -13.65
CA ALA A 84 5.98 27.26 -14.89
C ALA A 84 4.60 27.67 -15.44
N ALA A 85 3.63 26.76 -15.40
CA ALA A 85 2.26 27.06 -15.82
C ALA A 85 1.58 28.10 -14.93
N GLN A 86 1.76 28.00 -13.60
CA GLN A 86 1.23 28.95 -12.63
C GLN A 86 1.78 30.37 -12.88
N MET A 87 3.10 30.50 -13.04
CA MET A 87 3.74 31.78 -13.33
C MET A 87 3.30 32.37 -14.69
N ALA A 88 3.01 31.52 -15.68
CA ALA A 88 2.46 31.97 -16.96
C ALA A 88 1.02 32.48 -16.83
N LEU A 89 0.18 31.84 -16.02
CA LEU A 89 -1.18 32.32 -15.73
C LEU A 89 -1.13 33.68 -15.00
N GLU A 90 -0.22 33.84 -14.04
CA GLU A 90 -0.01 35.10 -13.33
C GLU A 90 0.41 36.23 -14.28
N LYS A 91 1.34 35.96 -15.22
CA LYS A 91 1.73 36.93 -16.26
C LYS A 91 0.60 37.27 -17.23
N LEU A 92 -0.27 36.32 -17.56
CA LEU A 92 -1.46 36.56 -18.40
C LEU A 92 -2.57 37.31 -17.66
N GLY A 93 -2.43 37.58 -16.36
CA GLY A 93 -3.48 38.16 -15.53
C GLY A 93 -4.69 37.23 -15.34
N ILE A 94 -4.57 35.95 -15.70
CA ILE A 94 -5.62 34.95 -15.53
C ILE A 94 -5.56 34.46 -14.10
N ARG A 95 -6.34 35.08 -13.22
CA ARG A 95 -6.57 34.49 -11.90
C ARG A 95 -7.43 33.23 -12.11
N PRO A 96 -7.09 32.08 -11.49
CA PRO A 96 -8.00 30.93 -11.42
C PRO A 96 -9.26 31.21 -10.58
N SER A 97 -9.66 32.48 -10.41
CA SER A 97 -10.90 32.84 -9.76
C SER A 97 -12.03 32.23 -10.56
N VAL A 98 -12.80 31.40 -9.87
CA VAL A 98 -13.96 30.69 -10.36
C VAL A 98 -14.85 31.70 -11.11
N ASP A 99 -14.94 31.58 -12.44
CA ASP A 99 -16.05 32.17 -13.19
C ASP A 99 -17.31 31.48 -12.65
N ASN A 100 -17.90 32.09 -11.63
CA ASN A 100 -19.15 31.64 -11.03
C ASN A 100 -20.24 32.11 -11.98
N LEU A 101 -20.49 31.33 -13.04
CA LEU A 101 -21.71 31.42 -13.83
C LEU A 101 -22.89 31.54 -12.87
N THR A 102 -23.72 32.56 -13.07
CA THR A 102 -24.98 32.67 -12.35
C THR A 102 -25.94 31.55 -12.78
N ALA A 103 -26.93 31.24 -11.96
CA ALA A 103 -27.91 30.20 -12.31
C ALA A 103 -28.67 30.54 -13.62
N GLU A 104 -28.89 31.82 -13.92
CA GLU A 104 -29.57 32.30 -15.14
C GLU A 104 -28.69 32.16 -16.39
N GLU A 105 -27.40 32.50 -16.29
CA GLU A 105 -26.43 32.28 -17.37
C GLU A 105 -26.27 30.79 -17.65
N ALA A 106 -26.16 29.96 -16.60
CA ALA A 106 -26.07 28.51 -16.73
C ALA A 106 -27.35 27.90 -17.37
N TRP A 107 -28.53 28.46 -17.09
CA TRP A 107 -29.78 28.07 -17.76
C TRP A 107 -29.79 28.43 -19.25
N THR A 108 -29.30 29.62 -19.58
CA THR A 108 -29.19 30.07 -20.97
C THR A 108 -28.21 29.18 -21.76
N ASP A 109 -27.05 28.87 -21.17
CA ASP A 109 -26.07 27.95 -21.74
C ASP A 109 -26.61 26.53 -21.88
N LEU A 110 -27.47 26.09 -20.96
CA LEU A 110 -28.14 24.79 -21.03
C LEU A 110 -29.04 24.72 -22.27
N ILE A 111 -29.88 25.74 -22.48
CA ILE A 111 -30.77 25.82 -23.66
C ILE A 111 -29.95 25.85 -24.96
N ALA A 112 -28.90 26.68 -25.00
CA ALA A 112 -28.02 26.77 -26.17
C ALA A 112 -27.34 25.42 -26.48
N ARG A 113 -26.90 24.69 -25.44
CA ARG A 113 -26.28 23.37 -25.60
C ARG A 113 -27.28 22.33 -26.08
N VAL A 114 -28.49 22.30 -25.54
CA VAL A 114 -29.57 21.40 -26.01
C VAL A 114 -29.88 21.70 -27.47
N LYS A 115 -30.04 22.98 -27.87
CA LYS A 115 -30.24 23.36 -29.27
C LYS A 115 -29.12 22.85 -30.18
N TYR A 116 -27.87 23.03 -29.78
CA TYR A 116 -26.71 22.57 -30.56
C TYR A 116 -26.67 21.04 -30.75
N ILE A 117 -27.06 20.26 -29.73
CA ILE A 117 -27.08 18.79 -29.80
C ILE A 117 -28.01 18.28 -30.91
N PHE A 118 -29.10 18.98 -31.21
CA PHE A 118 -30.04 18.62 -32.29
C PHE A 118 -29.71 19.27 -33.66
N SER A 119 -28.59 19.99 -33.74
CA SER A 119 -28.11 20.60 -35.00
C SER A 119 -27.62 19.53 -35.99
N ASN A 120 -27.55 19.90 -37.28
CA ASN A 120 -27.01 19.02 -38.31
C ASN A 120 -25.49 18.80 -38.12
N GLU A 121 -24.78 19.80 -37.62
CA GLU A 121 -23.34 19.73 -37.35
C GLU A 121 -23.01 18.68 -36.29
N PHE A 122 -23.84 18.56 -35.25
CA PHE A 122 -23.62 17.60 -34.18
C PHE A 122 -23.78 16.14 -34.64
N LEU A 123 -24.76 15.88 -35.52
CA LEU A 123 -25.00 14.53 -36.06
C LEU A 123 -23.81 14.01 -36.90
N ALA A 124 -23.11 14.90 -37.60
CA ALA A 124 -21.89 14.56 -38.33
C ALA A 124 -20.67 14.33 -37.40
N GLY A 125 -20.73 14.80 -36.15
CA GLY A 125 -19.63 14.71 -35.20
C GLY A 125 -19.34 13.30 -34.68
N LEU A 126 -18.09 13.10 -34.23
CA LEU A 126 -17.64 11.89 -33.53
C LEU A 126 -17.91 12.05 -32.02
N HIS A 127 -19.12 11.71 -31.60
CA HIS A 127 -19.56 11.77 -30.21
C HIS A 127 -20.49 10.57 -29.90
N PRO A 128 -20.41 9.92 -28.72
CA PRO A 128 -21.30 8.83 -28.33
C PRO A 128 -22.80 9.13 -28.55
N LEU A 129 -23.23 10.32 -28.10
CA LEU A 129 -24.58 10.82 -28.32
C LEU A 129 -24.97 10.93 -29.81
N SER A 130 -24.03 11.28 -30.70
CA SER A 130 -24.30 11.31 -32.14
C SER A 130 -24.59 9.90 -32.68
N SER A 131 -23.87 8.87 -32.22
CA SER A 131 -24.18 7.48 -32.54
C SER A 131 -25.56 7.04 -32.04
N HIS A 132 -25.97 7.51 -30.85
CA HIS A 132 -27.35 7.33 -30.39
C HIS A 132 -28.37 7.97 -31.33
N PHE A 133 -28.15 9.20 -31.80
CA PHE A 133 -29.02 9.86 -32.80
C PHE A 133 -29.14 9.02 -34.08
N LYS A 134 -28.02 8.55 -34.63
CA LYS A 134 -27.99 7.71 -35.83
C LYS A 134 -28.78 6.41 -35.65
N ALA A 135 -28.64 5.76 -34.49
CA ALA A 135 -29.39 4.56 -34.17
C ALA A 135 -30.89 4.84 -33.94
N ALA A 136 -31.24 5.97 -33.33
CA ALA A 136 -32.63 6.36 -33.11
C ALA A 136 -33.39 6.68 -34.40
N LEU A 137 -32.69 7.17 -35.44
CA LEU A 137 -33.24 7.35 -36.80
C LEU A 137 -33.55 6.02 -37.53
N CYS A 138 -33.14 4.89 -36.95
CA CYS A 138 -33.46 3.56 -37.48
C CYS A 138 -34.58 2.87 -36.69
N ARG A 139 -35.15 3.52 -35.66
CA ARG A 139 -36.25 2.97 -34.86
C ARG A 139 -37.54 2.89 -35.69
N VAL A 140 -38.38 1.92 -35.37
CA VAL A 140 -39.58 1.62 -36.16
C VAL A 140 -40.77 2.45 -35.68
N GLY A 141 -41.58 2.95 -36.61
CA GLY A 141 -42.87 3.57 -36.33
C GLY A 141 -42.78 4.97 -35.73
N ASP A 142 -43.63 5.27 -34.74
CA ASP A 142 -43.74 6.60 -34.12
C ASP A 142 -42.51 7.00 -33.28
N HIS A 143 -41.56 6.08 -33.11
CA HIS A 143 -40.32 6.25 -32.35
C HIS A 143 -39.14 6.70 -33.21
N ASP A 144 -39.33 6.85 -34.53
CA ASP A 144 -38.30 7.31 -35.45
C ASP A 144 -37.72 8.68 -35.04
N GLY A 145 -36.39 8.77 -34.96
CA GLY A 145 -35.66 9.97 -34.56
C GLY A 145 -35.87 10.40 -33.11
N SER A 146 -36.56 9.60 -32.30
CA SER A 146 -36.86 9.88 -30.90
C SER A 146 -35.75 9.37 -29.98
N ILE A 147 -35.14 10.27 -29.21
CA ILE A 147 -34.04 9.98 -28.28
C ILE A 147 -34.53 10.07 -26.83
N PRO A 148 -34.24 9.07 -25.97
CA PRO A 148 -34.49 9.18 -24.54
C PRO A 148 -33.66 10.31 -23.90
N ALA A 149 -34.31 11.15 -23.10
CA ALA A 149 -33.65 12.26 -22.40
C ALA A 149 -32.59 11.79 -21.38
N SER A 150 -32.73 10.58 -20.85
CA SER A 150 -31.74 9.91 -20.00
C SER A 150 -30.41 9.68 -20.71
N VAL A 151 -30.42 9.40 -22.02
CA VAL A 151 -29.20 9.25 -22.84
C VAL A 151 -28.48 10.58 -22.98
N ILE A 152 -29.21 11.66 -23.29
CA ILE A 152 -28.65 13.02 -23.40
C ILE A 152 -28.01 13.44 -22.07
N ALA A 153 -28.69 13.15 -20.96
CA ALA A 153 -28.20 13.47 -19.62
C ALA A 153 -26.87 12.79 -19.30
N ILE A 154 -26.57 11.60 -19.82
CA ILE A 154 -25.37 10.87 -19.43
C ILE A 154 -24.23 11.06 -20.43
N CYS A 155 -24.54 11.13 -21.72
CA CYS A 155 -23.50 11.27 -22.75
C CYS A 155 -22.88 12.67 -22.78
N ASP A 156 -23.56 13.71 -22.28
CA ASP A 156 -23.03 15.08 -22.25
C ASP A 156 -22.76 15.57 -20.81
N GLY A 157 -21.49 15.47 -20.40
CA GLY A 157 -21.03 15.97 -19.10
C GLY A 157 -21.16 17.48 -18.91
N LYS A 158 -21.25 18.29 -19.99
CA LYS A 158 -21.43 19.74 -19.88
C LYS A 158 -22.84 20.06 -19.35
N LEU A 159 -23.86 19.35 -19.82
CA LEU A 159 -25.24 19.52 -19.33
C LEU A 159 -25.32 19.24 -17.83
N ASN A 160 -24.68 18.16 -17.35
CA ASN A 160 -24.60 17.85 -15.92
C ASN A 160 -23.98 18.99 -15.11
N ASN A 161 -22.87 19.56 -15.58
CA ASN A 161 -22.19 20.64 -14.88
C ASN A 161 -23.03 21.92 -14.83
N LEU A 162 -23.72 22.26 -15.93
CA LEU A 162 -24.65 23.39 -15.97
C LEU A 162 -25.82 23.19 -15.00
N CYS A 163 -26.44 22.00 -15.00
CA CYS A 163 -27.51 21.66 -14.06
C CYS A 163 -27.07 21.74 -12.59
N LYS A 164 -25.83 21.34 -12.26
CA LYS A 164 -25.27 21.49 -10.91
C LYS A 164 -25.10 22.96 -10.49
N ILE A 165 -24.79 23.85 -11.44
CA ILE A 165 -24.70 25.30 -11.19
C ILE A 165 -26.10 25.88 -10.96
N ILE A 166 -27.08 25.47 -11.77
CA ILE A 166 -28.48 25.89 -11.64
C ILE A 166 -29.06 25.46 -10.28
N ASN A 167 -28.84 24.20 -9.90
CA ASN A 167 -29.33 23.64 -8.65
C ASN A 167 -28.34 22.62 -8.05
N PRO A 168 -27.65 22.96 -6.95
CA PRO A 168 -26.71 22.07 -6.30
C PRO A 168 -27.31 20.73 -5.82
N LYS A 169 -28.64 20.65 -5.61
CA LYS A 169 -29.32 19.39 -5.24
C LYS A 169 -29.21 18.30 -6.31
N VAL A 170 -28.85 18.66 -7.54
CA VAL A 170 -28.57 17.70 -8.62
C VAL A 170 -27.43 16.74 -8.24
N GLU A 171 -26.51 17.16 -7.37
CA GLU A 171 -25.43 16.29 -6.91
C GLU A 171 -25.91 15.13 -6.03
N SER A 172 -26.96 15.35 -5.22
CA SER A 172 -27.61 14.29 -4.44
C SER A 172 -28.70 13.56 -5.20
N HIS A 173 -29.27 14.18 -6.25
CA HIS A 173 -30.35 13.60 -7.06
C HIS A 173 -30.02 13.73 -8.56
N PRO A 174 -29.14 12.89 -9.12
CA PRO A 174 -28.60 13.06 -10.47
C PRO A 174 -29.66 13.00 -11.57
N PHE A 175 -30.77 12.30 -11.34
CA PHE A 175 -31.88 12.22 -12.29
C PHE A 175 -32.65 13.52 -12.50
N MET A 176 -32.45 14.52 -11.64
CA MET A 176 -32.95 15.88 -11.86
C MET A 176 -32.44 16.49 -13.17
N VAL A 177 -31.28 16.05 -13.67
CA VAL A 177 -30.74 16.53 -14.96
C VAL A 177 -31.71 16.24 -16.12
N VAL A 178 -32.41 15.10 -16.08
CA VAL A 178 -33.39 14.73 -17.10
C VAL A 178 -34.53 15.74 -17.16
N SER A 179 -35.05 16.18 -16.01
CA SER A 179 -36.15 17.16 -15.97
C SER A 179 -35.72 18.54 -16.45
N TYR A 180 -34.50 18.97 -16.13
CA TYR A 180 -33.94 20.22 -16.66
C TYR A 180 -33.73 20.18 -18.17
N ILE A 181 -33.23 19.07 -18.72
CA ILE A 181 -33.07 18.90 -20.18
C ILE A 181 -34.43 18.93 -20.87
N MET A 182 -35.43 18.22 -20.34
CA MET A 182 -36.78 18.22 -20.89
C MET A 182 -37.39 19.62 -20.88
N ARG A 183 -37.26 20.37 -19.77
CA ARG A 183 -37.73 21.77 -19.68
C ARG A 183 -37.03 22.70 -20.67
N ALA A 184 -35.71 22.56 -20.83
CA ALA A 184 -34.94 23.33 -21.80
C ALA A 184 -35.39 23.02 -23.24
N ALA A 185 -35.71 21.76 -23.53
CA ALA A 185 -36.21 21.34 -24.84
C ALA A 185 -37.65 21.83 -25.11
N THR A 186 -38.54 21.85 -24.12
CA THR A 186 -39.91 22.41 -24.27
C THR A 186 -39.91 23.88 -24.69
N GLY A 187 -38.87 24.64 -24.31
CA GLY A 187 -38.71 26.04 -24.70
C GLY A 187 -38.22 26.26 -26.14
N LEU A 188 -37.88 25.20 -26.87
CA LEU A 188 -37.34 25.27 -28.23
C LEU A 188 -38.39 24.83 -29.26
N PRO A 189 -38.82 25.70 -30.19
CA PRO A 189 -39.86 25.36 -31.16
C PRO A 189 -39.41 24.30 -32.18
N GLU A 190 -38.10 24.15 -32.40
CA GLU A 190 -37.50 23.21 -33.35
C GLU A 190 -37.57 21.73 -32.87
N LEU A 191 -37.98 21.50 -31.62
CA LEU A 191 -38.00 20.21 -30.96
C LEU A 191 -39.42 19.82 -30.56
N VAL A 192 -39.75 18.54 -30.73
CA VAL A 192 -40.99 17.97 -30.23
C VAL A 192 -40.69 17.17 -28.96
N VAL A 193 -41.39 17.53 -27.89
CA VAL A 193 -41.30 16.92 -26.57
C VAL A 193 -42.69 16.45 -26.17
N ASN A 194 -42.84 15.23 -25.67
CA ASN A 194 -44.11 14.69 -25.17
C ASN A 194 -44.06 14.54 -23.64
N PRO A 195 -44.14 15.65 -22.88
CA PRO A 195 -43.89 15.65 -21.44
C PRO A 195 -44.87 14.80 -20.61
N GLU A 196 -46.06 14.50 -21.14
CA GLU A 196 -47.12 13.77 -20.41
C GLU A 196 -47.07 12.25 -20.61
N ARG A 197 -46.30 11.73 -21.58
CA ARG A 197 -46.31 10.29 -21.93
C ARG A 197 -44.93 9.65 -22.05
N GLN A 198 -43.88 10.37 -22.48
CA GLN A 198 -42.57 9.78 -22.79
C GLN A 198 -41.43 10.76 -22.47
N LEU A 199 -40.33 10.28 -21.87
CA LEU A 199 -39.13 11.10 -21.61
C LEU A 199 -38.25 11.18 -22.87
N SER A 200 -38.84 11.62 -23.98
CA SER A 200 -38.18 11.64 -25.28
C SER A 200 -38.15 13.02 -25.91
N ILE A 201 -37.09 13.28 -26.65
CA ILE A 201 -36.92 14.50 -27.44
C ILE A 201 -36.65 14.07 -28.88
N ARG A 202 -37.42 14.62 -29.81
CA ARG A 202 -37.21 14.45 -31.25
C ARG A 202 -37.13 15.80 -31.94
N LYS A 203 -36.44 15.86 -33.07
CA LYS A 203 -36.43 17.04 -33.92
C LYS A 203 -37.75 17.15 -34.70
N GLU A 204 -38.32 18.34 -34.82
CA GLU A 204 -39.57 18.54 -35.57
C GLU A 204 -39.36 18.32 -37.08
N ASN A 205 -38.29 18.91 -37.61
CA ASN A 205 -37.92 18.77 -39.02
C ASN A 205 -36.90 17.63 -39.20
N PRO A 206 -37.11 16.70 -40.15
CA PRO A 206 -36.18 15.61 -40.39
C PRO A 206 -34.80 16.12 -40.82
N TYR A 207 -33.76 15.33 -40.56
CA TYR A 207 -32.42 15.65 -41.05
C TYR A 207 -32.37 15.54 -42.58
N PRO A 208 -31.57 16.38 -43.27
CA PRO A 208 -31.41 16.28 -44.72
C PRO A 208 -30.91 14.88 -45.12
N PRO A 209 -31.42 14.27 -46.22
CA PRO A 209 -31.03 12.92 -46.65
C PRO A 209 -29.52 12.75 -46.81
N ASP A 210 -28.85 13.75 -47.38
CA ASP A 210 -27.41 13.76 -47.61
C ASP A 210 -26.59 13.62 -46.31
N VAL A 211 -27.12 14.14 -45.19
CA VAL A 211 -26.49 14.04 -43.87
C VAL A 211 -26.71 12.66 -43.26
N ILE A 212 -27.86 12.03 -43.52
CA ILE A 212 -28.19 10.68 -43.03
C ILE A 212 -27.34 9.64 -43.77
N GLU A 213 -27.32 9.68 -45.11
CA GLU A 213 -26.57 8.71 -45.93
C GLU A 213 -25.05 8.77 -45.71
N SER A 214 -24.50 9.97 -45.47
CA SER A 214 -23.08 10.14 -45.16
C SER A 214 -22.69 9.74 -43.73
N SER A 215 -23.66 9.61 -42.81
CA SER A 215 -23.41 9.48 -41.38
C SER A 215 -23.80 8.14 -40.77
N VAL A 216 -24.78 7.42 -41.34
CA VAL A 216 -25.25 6.13 -40.82
C VAL A 216 -24.37 5.00 -41.35
N SER A 217 -23.32 4.62 -40.60
CA SER A 217 -22.65 3.35 -40.82
C SER A 217 -23.60 2.21 -40.43
N GLN A 218 -23.89 1.30 -41.35
CA GLN A 218 -24.69 0.12 -41.03
C GLN A 218 -23.83 -0.88 -40.26
N GLN A 219 -24.24 -1.23 -39.04
CA GLN A 219 -23.73 -2.44 -38.41
C GLN A 219 -24.11 -3.64 -39.28
N SER A 220 -23.13 -4.50 -39.57
CA SER A 220 -23.30 -5.63 -40.48
C SER A 220 -23.86 -6.89 -39.80
N GLU A 221 -23.69 -7.03 -38.48
CA GLU A 221 -24.01 -8.27 -37.74
C GLU A 221 -24.88 -8.00 -36.50
N SER A 222 -25.66 -9.01 -36.11
CA SER A 222 -26.43 -8.99 -34.87
C SER A 222 -25.51 -9.20 -33.67
N ILE A 223 -25.70 -8.41 -32.62
CA ILE A 223 -24.92 -8.51 -31.39
C ILE A 223 -25.71 -9.29 -30.35
N THR A 224 -25.07 -10.25 -29.71
CA THR A 224 -25.60 -10.97 -28.55
C THR A 224 -24.68 -10.73 -27.36
N THR A 225 -25.22 -10.24 -26.25
CA THR A 225 -24.42 -9.99 -25.04
C THR A 225 -25.20 -10.38 -23.78
N MET A 226 -24.48 -10.86 -22.77
CA MET A 226 -25.04 -11.19 -21.46
C MET A 226 -25.12 -9.95 -20.57
N ALA A 227 -26.25 -9.84 -19.88
CA ALA A 227 -26.54 -8.84 -18.87
C ALA A 227 -27.15 -9.52 -17.64
N ILE A 228 -27.31 -8.78 -16.55
CA ILE A 228 -27.87 -9.29 -15.31
C ILE A 228 -29.17 -8.58 -14.97
N TYR A 229 -30.25 -9.34 -14.84
CA TYR A 229 -31.54 -8.85 -14.38
C TYR A 229 -31.60 -8.92 -12.84
N ILE A 230 -31.90 -7.78 -12.21
CA ILE A 230 -31.90 -7.61 -10.76
C ILE A 230 -33.30 -7.18 -10.35
N PRO A 231 -34.12 -8.12 -9.85
CA PRO A 231 -35.46 -7.82 -9.36
C PRO A 231 -35.43 -6.85 -8.18
N CYS A 232 -36.47 -6.03 -8.04
CA CYS A 232 -36.63 -5.16 -6.89
C CYS A 232 -36.94 -5.92 -5.59
N SER A 233 -37.66 -7.05 -5.69
CA SER A 233 -37.95 -7.90 -4.53
C SER A 233 -36.69 -8.64 -4.09
N PRO A 234 -36.31 -8.61 -2.79
CA PRO A 234 -35.16 -9.32 -2.27
C PRO A 234 -35.32 -10.85 -2.34
N GLU A 235 -36.56 -11.36 -2.31
CA GLU A 235 -36.87 -12.80 -2.37
C GLU A 235 -36.56 -13.44 -3.73
N LYS A 236 -36.54 -12.63 -4.80
CA LYS A 236 -36.24 -13.13 -6.15
C LYS A 236 -34.74 -13.12 -6.40
N ALA A 237 -34.22 -14.22 -6.93
CA ALA A 237 -32.82 -14.35 -7.31
C ALA A 237 -32.43 -13.37 -8.44
N VAL A 238 -31.14 -13.06 -8.49
CA VAL A 238 -30.54 -12.31 -9.60
C VAL A 238 -30.28 -13.29 -10.75
N GLU A 239 -30.65 -12.93 -11.97
CA GLU A 239 -30.67 -13.86 -13.10
C GLU A 239 -29.88 -13.32 -14.30
N PRO A 240 -29.14 -14.17 -15.03
CA PRO A 240 -28.53 -13.78 -16.30
C PRO A 240 -29.61 -13.64 -17.38
N VAL A 241 -29.49 -12.60 -18.20
CA VAL A 241 -30.37 -12.32 -19.33
C VAL A 241 -29.55 -12.05 -20.58
N ILE A 242 -29.95 -12.64 -21.70
CA ILE A 242 -29.32 -12.41 -23.00
C ILE A 242 -30.02 -11.26 -23.72
N LEU A 243 -29.23 -10.27 -24.14
CA LEU A 243 -29.65 -9.15 -24.98
C LEU A 243 -29.29 -9.45 -26.44
N ASN A 244 -30.30 -9.56 -27.30
CA ASN A 244 -30.13 -9.79 -28.74
C ASN A 244 -30.44 -8.49 -29.49
N ILE A 245 -29.41 -7.80 -29.96
CA ILE A 245 -29.52 -6.54 -30.69
C ILE A 245 -29.42 -6.82 -32.18
N SER A 246 -30.48 -6.49 -32.92
CA SER A 246 -30.46 -6.59 -34.38
C SER A 246 -29.63 -5.46 -34.99
N PRO A 247 -29.09 -5.62 -36.22
CA PRO A 247 -28.20 -4.61 -36.83
C PRO A 247 -28.85 -3.23 -37.04
N LYS A 248 -30.18 -3.17 -37.12
CA LYS A 248 -30.97 -1.92 -37.21
C LYS A 248 -31.71 -1.59 -35.91
N GLY A 249 -31.59 -2.44 -34.90
CA GLY A 249 -32.32 -2.32 -33.64
C GLY A 249 -31.59 -1.38 -32.69
N TYR A 250 -32.34 -0.50 -32.05
CA TYR A 250 -31.79 0.32 -30.98
C TYR A 250 -31.68 -0.50 -29.70
N TYR A 251 -30.47 -0.61 -29.13
CA TYR A 251 -30.21 -1.52 -28.01
C TYR A 251 -31.06 -1.24 -26.76
N LEU A 252 -31.44 0.03 -26.53
CA LEU A 252 -32.31 0.38 -25.40
C LEU A 252 -33.74 -0.16 -25.58
N ASP A 253 -34.22 -0.38 -26.80
CA ASP A 253 -35.52 -0.99 -27.03
C ASP A 253 -35.52 -2.46 -26.58
N VAL A 254 -34.40 -3.16 -26.82
CA VAL A 254 -34.20 -4.54 -26.34
C VAL A 254 -34.18 -4.58 -24.81
N ILE A 255 -33.50 -3.63 -24.17
CA ILE A 255 -33.47 -3.52 -22.71
C ILE A 255 -34.87 -3.18 -22.16
N ALA A 256 -35.61 -2.27 -22.82
CA ALA A 256 -36.98 -1.90 -22.43
C ALA A 256 -37.89 -3.12 -22.43
N GLN A 257 -37.82 -3.92 -23.50
CA GLN A 257 -38.59 -5.15 -23.62
C GLN A 257 -38.28 -6.14 -22.50
N LYS A 258 -37.00 -6.29 -22.12
CA LYS A 258 -36.59 -7.18 -21.01
C LYS A 258 -37.05 -6.67 -19.63
N LEU A 259 -37.20 -5.36 -19.46
CA LEU A 259 -37.80 -4.74 -18.27
C LEU A 259 -39.34 -4.73 -18.28
N GLY A 260 -39.98 -5.23 -19.34
CA GLY A 260 -41.44 -5.21 -19.48
C GLY A 260 -42.01 -3.82 -19.83
N LEU A 261 -41.19 -2.92 -20.36
CA LEU A 261 -41.58 -1.57 -20.78
C LEU A 261 -41.98 -1.56 -22.27
N SER A 262 -42.85 -0.61 -22.64
CA SER A 262 -43.28 -0.43 -24.03
C SER A 262 -42.24 0.28 -24.91
N ASP A 263 -41.41 1.14 -24.35
CA ASP A 263 -40.50 2.02 -25.11
C ASP A 263 -39.20 2.29 -24.32
N ALA A 264 -38.05 2.34 -25.03
CA ALA A 264 -36.78 2.83 -24.50
C ALA A 264 -36.84 4.23 -23.88
N ASN A 265 -37.80 5.05 -24.28
CA ASN A 265 -38.03 6.39 -23.74
C ASN A 265 -38.50 6.38 -22.27
N GLU A 266 -38.88 5.22 -21.75
CA GLU A 266 -39.23 5.02 -20.34
C GLU A 266 -38.02 4.59 -19.49
N ILE A 267 -36.84 4.42 -20.09
CA ILE A 267 -35.63 3.97 -19.37
C ILE A 267 -34.87 5.14 -18.76
N LEU A 268 -34.53 5.02 -17.48
CA LEU A 268 -33.46 5.74 -16.83
C LEU A 268 -32.19 4.90 -16.83
N ILE A 269 -31.06 5.58 -16.96
CA ILE A 269 -29.75 4.95 -17.02
C ILE A 269 -28.93 5.52 -15.86
N SER A 270 -28.26 4.65 -15.11
CA SER A 270 -27.41 5.08 -14.01
C SER A 270 -26.09 5.69 -14.51
N ARG A 271 -25.34 6.28 -13.57
CA ARG A 271 -23.91 6.53 -13.78
C ARG A 271 -23.15 5.23 -14.11
N THR A 272 -21.99 5.38 -14.73
CA THR A 272 -21.02 4.29 -14.97
C THR A 272 -20.55 3.67 -13.66
N ILE A 273 -20.44 2.35 -13.64
CA ILE A 273 -19.93 1.57 -12.50
C ILE A 273 -18.50 1.10 -12.78
N GLY A 274 -17.64 1.16 -11.76
CA GLY A 274 -16.24 0.75 -11.87
C GLY A 274 -15.36 1.88 -12.41
N LYS A 275 -14.54 1.57 -13.43
CA LYS A 275 -13.62 2.55 -14.05
C LYS A 275 -14.43 3.57 -14.87
N ALA A 276 -13.96 4.81 -14.94
CA ALA A 276 -14.60 5.86 -15.74
C ALA A 276 -14.67 5.54 -17.25
N SER A 277 -13.84 4.62 -17.73
CA SER A 277 -13.85 4.12 -19.11
C SER A 277 -14.76 2.90 -19.32
N SER A 278 -15.37 2.37 -18.26
CA SER A 278 -16.34 1.28 -18.37
C SER A 278 -17.65 1.80 -18.98
N GLU A 279 -18.38 0.95 -19.69
CA GLU A 279 -19.77 1.23 -20.10
C GLU A 279 -20.79 0.43 -19.30
N THR A 280 -20.37 -0.19 -18.18
CA THR A 280 -21.28 -0.91 -17.28
C THR A 280 -22.21 0.05 -16.53
N ARG A 281 -23.52 -0.09 -16.74
CA ARG A 281 -24.56 0.77 -16.14
C ARG A 281 -25.79 -0.06 -15.77
N PHE A 282 -26.60 0.50 -14.87
CA PHE A 282 -27.96 0.03 -14.62
C PHE A 282 -28.95 0.74 -15.52
N TYR A 283 -29.91 -0.02 -16.03
CA TYR A 283 -31.05 0.43 -16.81
C TYR A 283 -32.32 0.05 -16.06
N PHE A 284 -33.22 0.98 -15.83
CA PHE A 284 -34.43 0.76 -15.03
C PHE A 284 -35.55 1.72 -15.42
N ALA A 285 -36.77 1.44 -14.99
CA ALA A 285 -37.94 2.21 -15.38
C ALA A 285 -37.98 3.61 -14.74
N ALA A 286 -38.34 4.62 -15.54
CA ALA A 286 -38.66 5.95 -15.06
C ALA A 286 -40.00 5.93 -14.29
N SER A 287 -40.03 6.59 -13.12
CA SER A 287 -41.28 6.74 -12.36
C SER A 287 -42.25 7.66 -13.09
N LYS A 288 -43.55 7.29 -13.13
CA LYS A 288 -44.62 8.13 -13.69
C LYS A 288 -44.75 9.49 -12.98
N SER A 289 -44.22 9.62 -11.75
CA SER A 289 -44.17 10.90 -11.01
C SER A 289 -43.21 11.93 -11.62
N TYR A 290 -42.20 11.52 -12.41
CA TYR A 290 -41.34 12.45 -13.15
C TYR A 290 -42.12 13.29 -14.17
N LEU A 291 -43.21 12.74 -14.72
CA LEU A 291 -44.03 13.36 -15.75
C LEU A 291 -45.00 14.42 -15.16
N LEU A 292 -45.34 14.32 -13.87
CA LEU A 292 -46.34 15.17 -13.20
C LEU A 292 -45.75 16.48 -12.61
N GLU A 293 -44.46 16.49 -12.23
CA GLU A 293 -43.78 17.67 -11.63
C GLU A 293 -43.24 18.67 -12.68
N MET A 294 -43.50 18.45 -13.97
CA MET A 294 -43.18 19.39 -15.04
C MET A 294 -44.03 20.69 -14.99
N SER A 295 -44.97 20.78 -14.03
CA SER A 295 -45.95 21.87 -13.89
C SER A 295 -45.62 22.94 -12.83
N SER A 296 -44.52 22.85 -12.07
CA SER A 296 -44.17 23.84 -11.02
C SER A 296 -42.82 24.56 -11.20
N ASP A 297 -42.79 25.82 -10.72
CA ASP A 297 -41.75 26.86 -10.79
C ASP A 297 -40.32 26.48 -11.25
N LEU A 298 -39.78 27.33 -12.14
CA LEU A 298 -38.47 27.24 -12.81
C LEU A 298 -37.27 26.97 -11.88
N LEU A 299 -37.30 27.48 -10.65
CA LEU A 299 -36.14 27.48 -9.74
C LEU A 299 -36.31 26.59 -8.50
N ASN A 300 -37.51 26.04 -8.25
CA ASN A 300 -37.85 25.32 -7.03
C ASN A 300 -38.39 23.91 -7.31
N ALA A 301 -37.79 23.19 -8.27
CA ALA A 301 -38.09 21.77 -8.44
C ALA A 301 -37.73 21.02 -7.13
N LYS A 302 -38.72 20.39 -6.50
CA LYS A 302 -38.48 19.59 -5.30
C LYS A 302 -37.89 18.25 -5.74
N ALA A 303 -37.26 17.54 -4.81
CA ALA A 303 -36.82 16.18 -5.08
C ALA A 303 -38.07 15.32 -5.37
N VAL A 304 -38.13 14.78 -6.59
CA VAL A 304 -39.23 13.90 -7.00
C VAL A 304 -39.27 12.72 -6.04
N LYS A 305 -40.39 12.51 -5.33
CA LYS A 305 -40.61 11.25 -4.63
C LYS A 305 -40.88 10.18 -5.68
N PHE A 306 -39.95 9.25 -5.84
CA PHE A 306 -40.12 8.11 -6.74
C PHE A 306 -41.24 7.21 -6.21
N GLY A 307 -42.19 6.87 -7.08
CA GLY A 307 -43.42 6.15 -6.72
C GLY A 307 -43.30 4.62 -6.77
N GLY A 308 -42.10 4.07 -6.61
CA GLY A 308 -41.84 2.62 -6.70
C GLY A 308 -40.97 2.12 -5.54
N PRO A 309 -40.94 0.79 -5.30
CA PRO A 309 -40.05 0.20 -4.30
C PRO A 309 -38.58 0.43 -4.69
N LEU A 310 -37.73 0.68 -3.69
CA LEU A 310 -36.29 0.85 -3.89
C LEU A 310 -35.65 -0.52 -4.16
N ASN A 311 -34.88 -0.62 -5.23
CA ASN A 311 -34.08 -1.80 -5.51
C ASN A 311 -32.77 -1.71 -4.73
N ALA A 312 -32.78 -2.32 -3.54
CA ALA A 312 -31.66 -2.29 -2.60
C ALA A 312 -30.33 -2.73 -3.24
N ARG A 313 -30.36 -3.85 -3.96
CA ARG A 313 -29.19 -4.46 -4.61
C ARG A 313 -28.58 -3.54 -5.65
N ALA A 314 -29.41 -3.05 -6.57
CA ALA A 314 -28.96 -2.13 -7.62
C ALA A 314 -28.47 -0.79 -7.02
N SER A 315 -29.20 -0.26 -6.04
CA SER A 315 -28.89 1.02 -5.41
C SER A 315 -27.56 0.98 -4.65
N TYR A 316 -27.28 -0.13 -3.94
CA TYR A 316 -26.03 -0.35 -3.23
C TYR A 316 -24.81 -0.38 -4.16
N ILE A 317 -24.88 -1.18 -5.23
CA ILE A 317 -23.80 -1.29 -6.22
C ILE A 317 -23.59 0.06 -6.89
N CYS A 318 -24.68 0.71 -7.32
CA CYS A 318 -24.61 1.98 -8.00
C CYS A 318 -24.23 3.14 -7.07
N GLY A 319 -24.49 3.05 -5.76
CA GLY A 319 -24.41 4.16 -4.81
C GLY A 319 -25.40 5.29 -5.15
N GLN A 320 -26.53 4.97 -5.76
CA GLN A 320 -27.53 5.92 -6.24
C GLN A 320 -28.87 5.21 -6.16
N ASP A 321 -29.91 5.90 -5.72
CA ASP A 321 -31.24 5.30 -5.63
C ASP A 321 -31.72 4.82 -7.01
N ILE A 322 -32.02 3.53 -7.10
CA ILE A 322 -32.60 2.84 -8.25
C ILE A 322 -33.90 2.21 -7.80
N TYR A 323 -34.96 2.41 -8.57
CA TYR A 323 -36.31 1.97 -8.22
C TYR A 323 -36.81 0.92 -9.21
N GLY A 324 -37.60 -0.03 -8.71
CA GLY A 324 -38.14 -1.12 -9.51
C GLY A 324 -37.07 -2.09 -10.01
N ASP A 325 -37.45 -2.94 -10.95
CA ASP A 325 -36.51 -3.91 -11.53
C ASP A 325 -35.47 -3.19 -12.39
N SER A 326 -34.27 -3.77 -12.46
CA SER A 326 -33.16 -3.18 -13.21
C SER A 326 -32.38 -4.23 -13.99
N ILE A 327 -31.73 -3.79 -15.07
CA ILE A 327 -30.77 -4.58 -15.84
C ILE A 327 -29.40 -3.93 -15.70
N LEU A 328 -28.40 -4.73 -15.33
CA LEU A 328 -26.99 -4.35 -15.33
C LEU A 328 -26.36 -4.87 -16.62
N ALA A 329 -25.89 -3.96 -17.48
CA ALA A 329 -25.25 -4.33 -18.75
C ALA A 329 -24.06 -3.42 -19.05
N SER A 330 -23.06 -3.95 -19.77
CA SER A 330 -21.93 -3.18 -20.29
C SER A 330 -22.13 -2.99 -21.80
N ILE A 331 -22.91 -1.97 -22.16
CA ILE A 331 -23.30 -1.72 -23.56
C ILE A 331 -23.52 -0.24 -23.84
N GLY A 332 -22.96 0.26 -24.94
CA GLY A 332 -23.12 1.66 -25.30
C GLY A 332 -22.22 2.10 -26.46
N TYR A 333 -22.36 3.36 -26.88
CA TYR A 333 -21.49 3.94 -27.89
C TYR A 333 -20.30 4.64 -27.24
N THR A 334 -19.11 4.47 -27.81
CA THR A 334 -17.86 5.06 -27.28
C THR A 334 -17.29 6.11 -28.21
N TRP A 335 -16.28 6.85 -27.75
CA TRP A 335 -15.59 7.85 -28.59
C TRP A 335 -14.68 7.23 -29.66
N LYS A 336 -14.32 5.94 -29.54
CA LYS A 336 -13.30 5.29 -30.36
C LYS A 336 -13.85 4.62 -31.63
N GLY A 337 -15.17 4.50 -31.78
CA GLY A 337 -15.82 3.87 -32.93
C GLY A 337 -17.29 4.25 -33.07
N GLN A 338 -17.86 4.03 -34.25
CA GLN A 338 -19.31 4.18 -34.49
C GLN A 338 -20.09 2.94 -34.05
N ASP A 339 -19.42 1.80 -33.92
CA ASP A 339 -20.03 0.54 -33.50
C ASP A 339 -20.43 0.54 -32.03
N LEU A 340 -21.47 -0.23 -31.73
CA LEU A 340 -21.94 -0.48 -30.39
C LEU A 340 -20.92 -1.33 -29.63
N PHE A 341 -20.33 -0.77 -28.57
CA PHE A 341 -19.49 -1.51 -27.65
C PHE A 341 -20.35 -2.38 -26.75
N HIS A 342 -19.90 -3.61 -26.50
CA HIS A 342 -20.52 -4.52 -25.55
C HIS A 342 -19.48 -5.43 -24.88
N GLU A 343 -19.73 -5.76 -23.62
CA GLU A 343 -18.99 -6.77 -22.86
C GLU A 343 -19.99 -7.58 -22.01
N ASP A 344 -19.76 -8.88 -21.89
CA ASP A 344 -20.65 -9.75 -21.12
C ASP A 344 -20.55 -9.47 -19.63
N VAL A 345 -21.69 -9.15 -19.03
CA VAL A 345 -21.85 -9.07 -17.58
C VAL A 345 -22.45 -10.38 -17.10
N THR A 346 -21.62 -11.18 -16.42
CA THR A 346 -21.99 -12.49 -15.86
C THR A 346 -22.37 -12.37 -14.38
N LEU A 347 -22.96 -13.44 -13.82
CA LEU A 347 -23.23 -13.52 -12.39
C LEU A 347 -21.94 -13.36 -11.58
N GLN A 348 -20.84 -13.97 -12.01
CA GLN A 348 -19.52 -13.80 -11.40
C GLN A 348 -19.12 -12.32 -11.35
N SER A 349 -19.24 -11.58 -12.45
CA SER A 349 -18.94 -10.14 -12.48
C SER A 349 -19.83 -9.34 -11.52
N TYR A 350 -21.12 -9.67 -11.43
CA TYR A 350 -22.04 -9.04 -10.48
C TYR A 350 -21.63 -9.26 -9.02
N TYR A 351 -21.35 -10.50 -8.60
CA TYR A 351 -20.93 -10.78 -7.24
C TYR A 351 -19.54 -10.22 -6.92
N ARG A 352 -18.62 -10.18 -7.90
CA ARG A 352 -17.36 -9.45 -7.76
C ARG A 352 -17.58 -7.95 -7.52
N MET A 353 -18.54 -7.32 -8.20
CA MET A 353 -18.89 -5.92 -7.96
C MET A 353 -19.44 -5.71 -6.54
N LEU A 354 -20.25 -6.64 -6.02
CA LEU A 354 -20.76 -6.60 -4.65
C LEU A 354 -19.63 -6.69 -3.62
N ILE A 355 -18.80 -7.73 -3.65
CA ILE A 355 -17.75 -7.92 -2.65
C ILE A 355 -16.69 -6.81 -2.74
N SER A 356 -16.51 -6.18 -3.90
CA SER A 356 -15.58 -5.04 -4.07
C SER A 356 -15.94 -3.82 -3.21
N LYS A 357 -17.18 -3.73 -2.71
CA LYS A 357 -17.64 -2.65 -1.82
C LYS A 357 -17.16 -2.82 -0.37
N ILE A 358 -16.72 -4.02 -0.01
CA ILE A 358 -16.26 -4.35 1.34
C ILE A 358 -14.73 -4.35 1.35
N PRO A 359 -14.06 -3.81 2.38
CA PRO A 359 -12.59 -3.80 2.46
C PRO A 359 -11.92 -5.16 2.23
N SER A 360 -12.41 -6.23 2.85
CA SER A 360 -11.88 -7.60 2.66
C SER A 360 -12.11 -8.12 1.26
N GLY A 361 -13.31 -7.91 0.69
CA GLY A 361 -13.61 -8.31 -0.69
C GLY A 361 -12.76 -7.55 -1.72
N ALA A 362 -12.50 -6.25 -1.50
CA ALA A 362 -11.57 -5.48 -2.33
C ALA A 362 -10.13 -6.02 -2.25
N TYR A 363 -9.66 -6.42 -1.06
CA TYR A 363 -8.35 -7.06 -0.91
C TYR A 363 -8.28 -8.42 -1.61
N LYS A 364 -9.27 -9.29 -1.37
CA LYS A 364 -9.45 -10.60 -2.03
C LYS A 364 -9.41 -10.50 -3.56
N LEU A 365 -10.15 -9.55 -4.14
CA LEU A 365 -10.13 -9.28 -5.57
C LEU A 365 -8.76 -8.80 -6.05
N SER A 366 -8.06 -7.97 -5.27
CA SER A 366 -6.71 -7.50 -5.63
C SER A 366 -5.66 -8.61 -5.61
N ARG A 367 -5.94 -9.71 -4.90
CA ARG A 367 -5.10 -10.91 -4.80
C ARG A 367 -5.44 -11.95 -5.86
N GLU A 368 -6.53 -11.76 -6.61
CA GLU A 368 -7.13 -12.77 -7.49
C GLU A 368 -7.40 -14.11 -6.79
N ALA A 369 -7.58 -14.06 -5.47
CA ALA A 369 -7.77 -15.20 -4.57
C ALA A 369 -8.89 -14.86 -3.58
N ILE A 370 -10.13 -15.10 -3.99
CA ILE A 370 -11.34 -14.75 -3.25
C ILE A 370 -11.54 -15.70 -2.08
N LEU A 371 -11.27 -16.99 -2.30
CA LEU A 371 -11.50 -18.04 -1.31
C LEU A 371 -10.28 -18.23 -0.39
N ALA A 372 -9.06 -18.09 -0.90
CA ALA A 372 -7.86 -18.30 -0.09
C ALA A 372 -7.36 -17.06 0.69
N ALA A 373 -7.37 -15.86 0.09
CA ALA A 373 -6.77 -14.68 0.72
C ALA A 373 -7.68 -14.03 1.77
N GLU A 374 -7.12 -13.45 2.83
CA GLU A 374 -7.82 -12.63 3.82
C GLU A 374 -7.13 -11.28 4.00
N LEU A 375 -7.89 -10.23 4.35
CA LEU A 375 -7.32 -8.91 4.61
C LEU A 375 -6.40 -9.00 5.85
N PRO A 376 -5.08 -8.80 5.71
CA PRO A 376 -4.15 -8.98 6.81
C PRO A 376 -4.44 -8.00 7.95
N LEU A 377 -4.21 -8.44 9.19
CA LEU A 377 -4.47 -7.62 10.38
C LEU A 377 -3.34 -6.62 10.67
N THR A 378 -2.14 -6.88 10.15
CA THR A 378 -0.94 -6.08 10.42
C THR A 378 -0.20 -5.77 9.12
N PHE A 379 0.26 -4.53 8.95
CA PHE A 379 1.16 -4.14 7.86
C PHE A 379 2.59 -4.15 8.39
N THR A 380 3.39 -5.14 7.98
CA THR A 380 4.78 -5.31 8.42
C THR A 380 5.72 -4.39 7.65
N THR A 381 5.92 -4.66 6.37
CA THR A 381 6.79 -3.92 5.47
C THR A 381 6.24 -3.93 4.06
N LYS A 382 6.69 -2.96 3.25
CA LYS A 382 6.35 -2.91 1.83
C LYS A 382 6.77 -4.17 1.04
N THR A 383 7.86 -4.82 1.44
CA THR A 383 8.41 -5.98 0.72
C THR A 383 7.62 -7.26 0.98
N ASN A 384 7.01 -7.40 2.16
CA ASN A 384 6.26 -8.59 2.54
C ASN A 384 4.78 -8.49 2.18
N TRP A 385 4.23 -7.27 2.12
CA TRP A 385 2.84 -7.06 1.72
C TRP A 385 2.57 -7.59 0.30
N ARG A 386 1.42 -8.21 0.10
CA ARG A 386 0.92 -8.70 -1.18
C ARG A 386 -0.48 -8.16 -1.45
N GLY A 387 -0.82 -7.98 -2.73
CA GLY A 387 -2.07 -7.32 -3.16
C GLY A 387 -2.00 -5.79 -3.09
N SER A 388 -3.16 -5.14 -3.23
CA SER A 388 -3.26 -3.68 -3.13
C SER A 388 -2.90 -3.17 -1.74
N TYR A 389 -2.25 -2.01 -1.66
CA TYR A 389 -1.85 -1.44 -0.38
C TYR A 389 -3.07 -0.94 0.41
N PRO A 390 -3.05 -0.98 1.76
CA PRO A 390 -4.15 -0.49 2.59
C PRO A 390 -4.59 0.93 2.24
N ARG A 391 -3.65 1.84 1.96
CA ARG A 391 -3.97 3.20 1.50
C ARG A 391 -4.78 3.21 0.20
N GLU A 392 -4.43 2.36 -0.75
CA GLU A 392 -5.09 2.31 -2.06
C GLU A 392 -6.50 1.74 -1.94
N ILE A 393 -6.67 0.69 -1.13
CA ILE A 393 -7.97 0.10 -0.82
C ILE A 393 -8.86 1.13 -0.13
N LEU A 394 -8.34 1.86 0.85
CA LEU A 394 -9.09 2.93 1.53
C LEU A 394 -9.51 4.05 0.56
N CYS A 395 -8.62 4.50 -0.32
CA CYS A 395 -8.98 5.46 -1.36
C CYS A 395 -10.06 4.91 -2.31
N SER A 396 -9.96 3.63 -2.69
CA SER A 396 -10.95 2.98 -3.55
C SER A 396 -12.32 2.89 -2.87
N PHE A 397 -12.33 2.45 -1.61
CA PHE A 397 -13.51 2.38 -0.76
C PHE A 397 -14.21 3.75 -0.69
N CYS A 398 -13.47 4.82 -0.38
CA CYS A 398 -14.02 6.17 -0.36
C CYS A 398 -14.66 6.56 -1.70
N ARG A 399 -14.03 6.26 -2.83
CA ARG A 399 -14.61 6.56 -4.16
C ARG A 399 -15.87 5.76 -4.45
N GLN A 400 -15.90 4.48 -4.09
CA GLN A 400 -17.03 3.58 -4.34
C GLN A 400 -18.25 3.91 -3.47
N HIS A 401 -18.02 4.43 -2.26
CA HIS A 401 -19.03 4.86 -1.29
C HIS A 401 -19.30 6.38 -1.32
N TRP A 402 -18.88 7.08 -2.39
CA TRP A 402 -19.10 8.52 -2.57
C TRP A 402 -18.53 9.44 -1.47
N LEU A 403 -17.47 9.05 -0.79
CA LEU A 403 -16.77 9.90 0.16
C LEU A 403 -15.74 10.81 -0.55
N LEU A 404 -15.21 11.80 0.17
CA LEU A 404 -14.01 12.53 -0.29
C LEU A 404 -12.77 11.64 -0.16
N GLU A 405 -11.70 11.98 -0.90
CA GLU A 405 -10.44 11.25 -0.72
C GLU A 405 -9.94 11.37 0.72
N PRO A 406 -9.41 10.28 1.31
CA PRO A 406 -8.92 10.28 2.68
C PRO A 406 -7.79 11.29 2.86
N VAL A 407 -7.87 12.06 3.95
CA VAL A 407 -6.85 13.05 4.31
C VAL A 407 -5.84 12.39 5.24
N PHE A 408 -4.57 12.40 4.84
CA PHE A 408 -3.45 11.85 5.61
C PHE A 408 -2.59 12.97 6.17
N SER A 409 -2.49 13.04 7.50
CA SER A 409 -1.64 14.00 8.20
C SER A 409 -0.49 13.24 8.86
N THR A 410 0.73 13.39 8.35
CA THR A 410 1.93 12.76 8.92
C THR A 410 2.76 13.76 9.70
N SER A 411 3.09 13.45 10.95
CA SER A 411 4.01 14.26 11.76
C SER A 411 5.27 13.49 12.12
N SER A 412 6.39 14.21 12.18
CA SER A 412 7.70 13.68 12.55
C SER A 412 8.02 14.08 13.99
N ILE A 413 8.28 13.09 14.86
CA ILE A 413 8.63 13.33 16.25
C ILE A 413 10.15 13.10 16.43
N PRO A 414 10.91 14.10 16.92
CA PRO A 414 12.33 13.92 17.25
C PRO A 414 12.54 12.91 18.38
N LYS A 415 13.60 12.09 18.32
CA LYS A 415 13.87 10.99 19.28
C LYS A 415 13.87 11.40 20.77
N LYS A 416 14.22 12.65 21.11
CA LYS A 416 14.19 13.17 22.50
C LYS A 416 12.77 13.10 23.12
N ALA A 417 11.72 13.40 22.34
CA ALA A 417 10.32 13.31 22.79
C ALA A 417 9.74 11.88 22.65
N SER A 418 10.28 11.08 21.72
CA SER A 418 9.87 9.68 21.53
C SER A 418 10.17 8.79 22.74
N LEU A 419 11.26 9.06 23.46
CA LEU A 419 11.62 8.33 24.69
C LEU A 419 10.63 8.61 25.83
N GLU A 420 10.10 9.84 25.93
CA GLU A 420 9.08 10.17 26.94
C GLU A 420 7.71 9.54 26.62
N LEU A 421 7.28 9.55 25.36
CA LEU A 421 6.01 8.91 24.95
C LEU A 421 6.07 7.39 25.14
N SER A 422 7.21 6.76 24.83
CA SER A 422 7.41 5.31 25.04
C SER A 422 7.44 4.91 26.51
N ARG A 423 7.95 5.80 27.40
CA ARG A 423 7.91 5.62 28.86
C ARG A 423 6.50 5.78 29.43
N LEU A 424 5.70 6.70 28.89
CA LEU A 424 4.28 6.86 29.23
C LEU A 424 3.44 5.65 28.84
N ASN A 425 3.66 5.08 27.65
CA ASN A 425 2.96 3.88 27.20
C ASN A 425 3.34 2.61 27.99
N LYS A 426 4.55 2.53 28.55
CA LYS A 426 4.92 1.46 29.50
C LYS A 426 4.28 1.67 30.87
N LYS A 427 4.12 2.91 31.33
CA LYS A 427 3.45 3.23 32.60
C LYS A 427 1.95 2.93 32.57
N LEU A 428 1.28 3.15 31.44
CA LEU A 428 -0.15 2.82 31.26
C LEU A 428 -0.48 1.32 31.29
N LYS A 429 0.52 0.42 31.15
CA LYS A 429 0.33 -1.03 31.30
C LYS A 429 0.70 -1.57 32.70
N VAL A 430 1.27 -0.74 33.58
CA VAL A 430 1.68 -1.14 34.94
C VAL A 430 1.37 0.00 35.91
N SER A 431 0.10 0.20 36.24
CA SER A 431 -0.30 0.92 37.46
C SER A 431 -1.80 0.72 37.76
N GLU A 432 -2.14 -0.45 38.27
CA GLU A 432 -3.14 -0.58 39.33
C GLU A 432 -2.41 -1.17 40.55
N SER A 433 -1.88 -0.30 41.41
CA SER A 433 -1.79 -0.50 42.87
C SER A 433 -0.83 0.52 43.52
N ALA A 434 -1.34 1.13 44.58
CA ALA A 434 -0.67 1.88 45.65
C ALA A 434 -0.29 3.36 45.42
N GLU A 435 -1.05 4.20 46.12
CA GLU A 435 -0.82 5.60 46.47
C GLU A 435 0.32 5.74 47.49
N GLN A 436 1.16 6.80 47.38
CA GLN A 436 1.40 7.80 48.43
C GLN A 436 2.46 8.86 48.04
N GLU A 437 2.25 10.03 48.63
CA GLU A 437 2.84 11.37 48.53
C GLU A 437 4.38 11.50 48.48
N VAL A 438 4.90 12.59 47.89
CA VAL A 438 5.55 13.74 48.57
C VAL A 438 5.92 14.85 47.55
N GLU A 439 5.77 16.08 48.03
CA GLU A 439 5.83 17.42 47.44
C GLU A 439 7.25 18.02 47.22
N TYR A 440 7.28 19.12 46.43
CA TYR A 440 8.18 20.30 46.41
C TYR A 440 9.25 20.52 45.30
N ALA A 441 9.04 21.68 44.63
CA ALA A 441 9.97 22.80 44.36
C ALA A 441 10.55 23.02 42.94
N ASN A 442 9.89 23.96 42.25
CA ASN A 442 10.33 25.01 41.32
C ASN A 442 11.81 25.13 40.86
N GLY A 443 11.97 25.37 39.55
CA GLY A 443 13.12 26.01 38.94
C GLY A 443 12.87 26.34 37.46
N HIS A 444 12.57 27.61 37.19
CA HIS A 444 12.39 28.24 35.88
C HIS A 444 13.76 28.36 35.15
N ASP A 445 13.85 28.09 33.84
CA ASP A 445 14.25 29.11 32.85
C ASP A 445 14.54 28.58 31.42
N ILE A 446 13.84 29.24 30.49
CA ILE A 446 14.28 29.89 29.25
C ILE A 446 14.80 29.01 28.09
N VAL A 447 13.99 29.13 27.03
CA VAL A 447 14.17 28.75 25.64
C VAL A 447 15.44 29.35 25.05
N ASP A 448 16.24 28.54 24.38
CA ASP A 448 17.05 29.04 23.26
C ASP A 448 16.88 28.13 22.04
N ALA A 449 16.45 28.77 20.96
CA ALA A 449 16.03 28.17 19.72
C ALA A 449 17.00 28.59 18.63
N ASP A 450 17.97 27.74 18.31
CA ASP A 450 18.46 27.53 16.93
C ASP A 450 19.61 26.53 16.91
N ALA A 451 19.32 25.30 16.50
CA ALA A 451 20.33 24.38 16.00
C ALA A 451 19.66 23.41 15.02
N LYS A 452 19.86 23.66 13.73
CA LYS A 452 19.49 22.75 12.63
C LYS A 452 20.20 21.40 12.85
N SER A 453 19.47 20.45 13.44
CA SER A 453 19.97 19.09 13.66
C SER A 453 19.95 18.30 12.35
N VAL A 454 21.16 17.94 11.93
CA VAL A 454 21.44 17.09 10.77
C VAL A 454 21.10 15.64 11.14
N GLY A 455 20.18 15.03 10.39
CA GLY A 455 20.16 13.59 10.13
C GLY A 455 19.92 12.60 11.28
N MET A 456 19.23 12.96 12.37
CA MET A 456 18.76 11.96 13.35
C MET A 456 17.43 11.37 12.87
N GLY A 457 17.37 10.06 12.58
CA GLY A 457 16.17 9.38 12.07
C GLY A 457 14.92 9.67 12.90
N SER A 458 13.96 10.37 12.30
CA SER A 458 12.68 10.77 12.89
C SER A 458 11.68 9.61 12.91
N SER A 459 10.94 9.45 14.01
CA SER A 459 9.78 8.56 14.04
C SER A 459 8.56 9.28 13.46
N PHE A 460 7.69 8.55 12.77
CA PHE A 460 6.50 9.08 12.12
C PHE A 460 5.23 8.52 12.74
N ILE A 461 4.23 9.38 12.90
CA ILE A 461 2.84 9.00 13.14
C ILE A 461 1.99 9.49 11.98
N CYS A 462 0.86 8.82 11.74
CA CYS A 462 -0.11 9.22 10.73
C CYS A 462 -1.50 9.28 11.34
N GLU A 463 -2.20 10.37 11.04
CA GLU A 463 -3.62 10.55 11.29
C GLU A 463 -4.38 10.46 9.97
N VAL A 464 -5.53 9.78 9.98
CA VAL A 464 -6.40 9.60 8.82
C VAL A 464 -7.79 10.16 9.11
N LYS A 465 -8.30 11.02 8.23
CA LYS A 465 -9.64 11.62 8.35
C LYS A 465 -10.46 11.35 7.10
N LEU A 466 -11.71 10.90 7.29
CA LEU A 466 -12.68 10.70 6.22
C LEU A 466 -13.82 11.70 6.31
N TYR A 467 -14.21 12.26 5.17
CA TYR A 467 -15.24 13.28 5.07
C TYR A 467 -16.33 12.88 4.07
N SER A 468 -17.57 13.30 4.34
CA SER A 468 -18.68 13.25 3.39
C SER A 468 -18.44 14.25 2.24
N LYS A 469 -19.24 14.15 1.16
CA LYS A 469 -19.22 15.17 0.08
C LYS A 469 -19.59 16.56 0.59
N CYS A 470 -20.42 16.62 1.63
CA CYS A 470 -20.80 17.86 2.31
C CYS A 470 -19.72 18.37 3.29
N GLN A 471 -18.54 17.73 3.33
CA GLN A 471 -17.41 18.04 4.22
C GLN A 471 -17.68 17.75 5.71
N ASP A 472 -18.67 16.92 6.00
CA ASP A 472 -18.91 16.45 7.37
C ASP A 472 -17.89 15.37 7.73
N LEU A 473 -17.26 15.50 8.91
CA LEU A 473 -16.32 14.49 9.39
C LEU A 473 -17.08 13.20 9.76
N ILE A 474 -16.66 12.07 9.17
CA ILE A 474 -17.28 10.75 9.38
C ILE A 474 -16.50 9.97 10.42
N LEU A 475 -15.18 9.87 10.22
CA LEU A 475 -14.27 9.20 11.14
C LEU A 475 -12.87 9.79 11.10
N GLU A 476 -12.18 9.64 12.21
CA GLU A 476 -10.81 10.07 12.49
C GLU A 476 -10.07 8.90 13.15
N CYS A 477 -8.95 8.49 12.58
CA CYS A 477 -8.05 7.50 13.14
C CYS A 477 -6.73 8.18 13.48
N ALA A 478 -6.37 8.19 14.76
CA ALA A 478 -5.14 8.80 15.25
C ALA A 478 -4.33 7.74 15.99
N SER A 479 -3.34 7.16 15.31
CA SER A 479 -2.50 6.14 15.95
C SER A 479 -1.31 6.75 16.69
N ASN A 480 -1.14 6.35 17.94
CA ASN A 480 0.02 6.71 18.77
C ASN A 480 1.25 5.81 18.52
N VAL A 481 1.20 4.93 17.52
CA VAL A 481 2.29 4.00 17.19
C VAL A 481 3.32 4.70 16.31
N LEU A 482 4.58 4.64 16.72
CA LEU A 482 5.71 5.29 16.08
C LEU A 482 6.36 4.37 15.04
N TYR A 483 6.45 4.82 13.80
CA TYR A 483 7.07 4.06 12.71
C TYR A 483 8.38 4.70 12.24
N LYS A 484 9.35 3.87 11.83
CA LYS A 484 10.64 4.35 11.28
C LYS A 484 10.49 5.02 9.91
N LYS A 485 9.49 4.62 9.11
CA LYS A 485 9.23 5.15 7.77
C LYS A 485 7.85 5.80 7.72
N GLN A 486 7.76 6.95 7.05
CA GLN A 486 6.50 7.67 6.84
C GLN A 486 5.46 6.79 6.12
N ASN A 487 5.86 6.05 5.08
CA ASN A 487 4.95 5.19 4.33
C ASN A 487 4.31 4.12 5.23
N ASP A 488 5.09 3.47 6.09
CA ASP A 488 4.60 2.39 6.95
C ASP A 488 3.57 2.92 7.96
N ALA A 489 3.75 4.16 8.44
CA ALA A 489 2.76 4.85 9.27
C ALA A 489 1.43 5.07 8.52
N VAL A 490 1.50 5.53 7.27
CA VAL A 490 0.31 5.75 6.43
C VAL A 490 -0.41 4.43 6.14
N GLN A 491 0.32 3.37 5.81
CA GLN A 491 -0.28 2.07 5.50
C GLN A 491 -0.94 1.44 6.73
N ASN A 492 -0.28 1.45 7.89
CA ASN A 492 -0.86 0.91 9.12
C ASN A 492 -2.08 1.71 9.58
N ALA A 493 -2.05 3.05 9.52
CA ALA A 493 -3.22 3.86 9.87
C ALA A 493 -4.40 3.60 8.91
N SER A 494 -4.12 3.43 7.61
CA SER A 494 -5.14 3.04 6.63
C SER A 494 -5.70 1.64 6.94
N LEU A 495 -4.84 0.69 7.31
CA LEU A 495 -5.25 -0.67 7.63
C LEU A 495 -6.16 -0.73 8.86
N LYS A 496 -5.87 0.03 9.91
CA LYS A 496 -6.76 0.15 11.09
C LYS A 496 -8.17 0.58 10.70
N VAL A 497 -8.29 1.62 9.87
CA VAL A 497 -9.58 2.09 9.36
C VAL A 497 -10.28 0.98 8.56
N LEU A 498 -9.57 0.29 7.67
CA LEU A 498 -10.13 -0.80 6.88
C LEU A 498 -10.57 -1.99 7.74
N SER A 499 -9.80 -2.37 8.75
CA SER A 499 -10.13 -3.47 9.66
C SER A 499 -11.39 -3.17 10.48
N TRP A 500 -11.54 -1.95 10.96
CA TRP A 500 -12.76 -1.51 11.65
C TRP A 500 -13.98 -1.50 10.72
N LEU A 501 -13.84 -0.95 9.50
CA LEU A 501 -14.89 -1.00 8.49
C LEU A 501 -15.25 -2.45 8.14
N ASN A 502 -14.27 -3.32 7.98
CA ASN A 502 -14.47 -4.73 7.68
C ASN A 502 -15.25 -5.45 8.79
N ALA A 503 -14.92 -5.19 10.06
CA ALA A 503 -15.66 -5.73 11.19
C ALA A 503 -17.12 -5.27 11.20
N TYR A 504 -17.39 -4.01 10.83
CA TYR A 504 -18.74 -3.50 10.68
C TYR A 504 -19.52 -4.20 9.54
N PHE A 505 -18.92 -4.40 8.36
CA PHE A 505 -19.60 -5.09 7.25
C PHE A 505 -19.82 -6.59 7.51
N LYS A 506 -19.08 -7.21 8.44
CA LYS A 506 -19.33 -8.60 8.87
C LYS A 506 -20.54 -8.75 9.79
N ASP A 507 -20.86 -7.71 10.56
CA ASP A 507 -21.96 -7.67 11.55
C ASP A 507 -22.64 -6.29 11.44
N ILE A 508 -23.49 -6.12 10.42
CA ILE A 508 -24.10 -4.82 10.08
C ILE A 508 -25.08 -4.36 11.17
N ASP A 509 -25.73 -5.32 11.83
CA ASP A 509 -26.71 -5.10 12.92
C ASP A 509 -26.05 -4.93 14.29
N MET A 510 -24.73 -4.73 14.31
CA MET A 510 -23.97 -4.54 15.54
C MET A 510 -24.50 -3.38 16.38
N PRO A 511 -24.81 -3.59 17.67
CA PRO A 511 -25.23 -2.53 18.57
C PRO A 511 -24.20 -1.40 18.66
N LEU A 512 -24.68 -0.17 18.79
CA LEU A 512 -23.82 1.02 18.80
C LEU A 512 -22.78 0.97 19.95
N GLU A 513 -23.09 0.36 21.09
CA GLU A 513 -22.10 0.17 22.17
C GLU A 513 -20.94 -0.72 21.75
N LYS A 514 -21.22 -1.86 21.09
CA LYS A 514 -20.21 -2.81 20.59
C LYS A 514 -19.36 -2.16 19.49
N LEU A 515 -19.98 -1.36 18.61
CA LEU A 515 -19.26 -0.61 17.58
C LEU A 515 -18.31 0.45 18.17
N LYS A 516 -18.72 1.14 19.25
CA LYS A 516 -17.85 2.07 19.99
C LYS A 516 -16.68 1.36 20.68
N GLN A 517 -16.92 0.19 21.27
CA GLN A 517 -15.85 -0.63 21.86
C GLN A 517 -14.82 -1.03 20.81
N LEU A 518 -15.27 -1.49 19.63
CA LEU A 518 -14.36 -1.80 18.52
C LEU A 518 -13.61 -0.57 18.02
N ALA A 519 -14.26 0.60 17.93
CA ALA A 519 -13.59 1.82 17.52
C ALA A 519 -12.42 2.18 18.45
N ASN A 520 -12.58 1.98 19.77
CA ASN A 520 -11.50 2.17 20.74
C ASN A 520 -10.32 1.21 20.52
N VAL A 521 -10.56 -0.05 20.15
CA VAL A 521 -9.50 -1.03 19.85
C VAL A 521 -8.62 -0.57 18.67
N PHE A 522 -9.20 0.13 17.70
CA PHE A 522 -8.50 0.61 16.50
C PHE A 522 -8.03 2.07 16.56
N ASP A 523 -8.13 2.74 17.72
CA ASP A 523 -7.84 4.18 17.88
C ASP A 523 -8.70 5.07 16.95
N ILE A 524 -9.97 4.70 16.76
CA ILE A 524 -10.91 5.39 15.86
C ILE A 524 -11.94 6.18 16.66
N LYS A 525 -12.11 7.44 16.28
CA LYS A 525 -13.23 8.29 16.67
C LYS A 525 -14.15 8.46 15.48
N PHE A 526 -15.38 7.99 15.58
CA PHE A 526 -16.38 8.11 14.51
C PHE A 526 -17.62 8.87 14.98
N TYR A 527 -18.36 9.44 14.03
CA TYR A 527 -19.56 10.24 14.27
C TYR A 527 -20.80 9.46 13.81
N PRO A 528 -21.56 8.81 14.72
CA PRO A 528 -22.57 7.81 14.36
C PRO A 528 -23.63 8.30 13.37
N GLN A 529 -24.10 9.54 13.50
CA GLN A 529 -25.13 10.11 12.62
C GLN A 529 -24.61 10.33 11.20
N ASN A 530 -23.37 10.80 11.05
CA ASN A 530 -22.75 11.02 9.74
C ASN A 530 -22.37 9.68 9.10
N PHE A 531 -21.84 8.76 9.91
CA PHE A 531 -21.51 7.40 9.48
C PHE A 531 -22.76 6.64 9.01
N SER A 532 -23.87 6.71 9.77
CA SER A 532 -25.10 6.05 9.38
C SER A 532 -25.70 6.64 8.10
N LYS A 533 -25.69 7.97 7.99
CA LYS A 533 -26.22 8.66 6.81
C LYS A 533 -25.45 8.35 5.52
N GLU A 534 -24.12 8.21 5.58
CA GLU A 534 -23.29 8.06 4.38
C GLU A 534 -22.94 6.60 4.06
N VAL A 535 -22.75 5.76 5.08
CA VAL A 535 -22.30 4.36 4.93
C VAL A 535 -23.44 3.36 5.14
N VAL A 536 -24.35 3.62 6.09
CA VAL A 536 -25.43 2.67 6.47
C VAL A 536 -26.69 2.85 5.64
N SER A 537 -27.00 4.06 5.19
CA SER A 537 -28.12 4.33 4.26
C SER A 537 -28.04 3.57 2.94
N CYS A 538 -26.82 3.18 2.53
CA CYS A 538 -26.59 2.33 1.37
C CYS A 538 -26.91 0.84 1.63
N LEU A 539 -26.94 0.41 2.89
CA LEU A 539 -27.18 -0.98 3.32
C LEU A 539 -28.62 -1.20 3.84
N SER A 540 -29.30 -0.14 4.26
CA SER A 540 -30.61 -0.23 4.92
C SER A 540 -31.76 -0.40 3.92
N VAL A 541 -31.86 -1.59 3.33
CA VAL A 541 -33.13 -2.25 3.00
C VAL A 541 -32.90 -3.73 3.27
N GLU A 542 -33.68 -4.26 4.20
CA GLU A 542 -33.58 -5.57 4.84
C GLU A 542 -32.94 -6.70 4.01
N ASN A 543 -31.82 -7.20 4.59
CA ASN A 543 -31.23 -8.54 4.52
C ASN A 543 -30.41 -8.93 3.28
N PHE A 544 -29.09 -8.80 3.42
CA PHE A 544 -28.07 -9.59 2.70
C PHE A 544 -27.55 -10.79 3.52
N GLN A 545 -28.17 -11.09 4.66
CA GLN A 545 -27.86 -12.26 5.49
C GLN A 545 -29.15 -12.77 6.17
N ASN A 546 -30.08 -13.34 5.40
CA ASN A 546 -31.05 -14.25 6.01
C ASN A 546 -30.32 -15.56 6.29
N HIS A 547 -29.86 -15.71 7.53
CA HIS A 547 -29.71 -17.01 8.15
C HIS A 547 -31.09 -17.66 8.21
N ASP A 548 -31.40 -18.54 7.27
CA ASP A 548 -32.43 -19.56 7.48
C ASP A 548 -31.92 -20.55 8.54
N THR A 549 -31.94 -20.09 9.79
CA THR A 549 -31.91 -20.99 10.94
C THR A 549 -33.36 -21.35 11.20
N LEU A 550 -33.76 -22.54 10.76
CA LEU A 550 -34.98 -23.17 11.27
C LEU A 550 -34.91 -23.15 12.80
N GLY A 551 -35.93 -22.55 13.42
CA GLY A 551 -35.88 -22.07 14.80
C GLY A 551 -35.55 -23.10 15.87
N GLY A 552 -34.94 -22.60 16.95
CA GLY A 552 -34.84 -23.33 18.22
C GLY A 552 -33.80 -22.75 19.17
N LYS A 553 -34.26 -21.86 20.07
CA LYS A 553 -33.72 -21.53 21.42
C LYS A 553 -32.21 -21.28 21.60
N VAL A 554 -31.93 -20.14 22.26
CA VAL A 554 -30.69 -19.79 22.97
C VAL A 554 -29.97 -21.03 23.55
N PRO A 555 -28.68 -21.26 23.24
CA PRO A 555 -27.84 -22.10 24.07
C PRO A 555 -27.07 -21.22 25.04
N GLU A 556 -27.48 -21.31 26.30
CA GLU A 556 -26.62 -21.06 27.44
C GLU A 556 -25.39 -21.98 27.34
N SER A 557 -24.28 -21.54 27.94
CA SER A 557 -23.09 -22.33 28.18
C SER A 557 -23.41 -23.72 28.75
N ASN A 558 -23.18 -24.77 27.96
CA ASN A 558 -22.68 -26.11 28.34
C ASN A 558 -23.07 -27.15 27.27
N GLY A 559 -22.10 -27.99 26.88
CA GLY A 559 -22.35 -29.31 26.27
C GLY A 559 -22.46 -29.33 24.75
N ILE A 560 -21.34 -29.63 24.09
CA ILE A 560 -21.29 -30.10 22.71
C ILE A 560 -22.12 -31.38 22.59
N SER A 561 -23.04 -31.45 21.63
CA SER A 561 -23.61 -32.70 21.13
C SER A 561 -23.71 -32.64 19.61
N ILE A 562 -22.74 -33.28 18.96
CA ILE A 562 -22.65 -33.53 17.52
C ILE A 562 -23.46 -34.81 17.22
N PRO A 563 -24.14 -34.93 16.07
CA PRO A 563 -24.72 -36.20 15.64
C PRO A 563 -23.60 -37.18 15.24
N ASN A 564 -23.46 -38.26 16.01
CA ASN A 564 -22.57 -39.38 15.74
C ASN A 564 -22.86 -39.99 14.35
N ASP A 565 -21.99 -39.75 13.36
CA ASP A 565 -21.62 -40.72 12.29
C ASP A 565 -20.80 -40.12 11.13
N VAL A 566 -20.03 -39.04 11.34
CA VAL A 566 -18.87 -38.72 10.48
C VAL A 566 -17.75 -38.21 11.38
N VAL A 567 -16.83 -39.14 11.71
CA VAL A 567 -15.45 -38.94 12.13
C VAL A 567 -15.20 -37.72 13.01
N GLU A 568 -15.12 -37.96 14.32
CA GLU A 568 -14.20 -37.24 15.20
C GLU A 568 -12.80 -37.34 14.59
N ASP A 569 -12.45 -36.37 13.78
CA ASP A 569 -11.08 -35.95 13.66
C ASP A 569 -11.09 -34.44 13.85
N ASP A 570 -10.61 -34.08 15.05
CA ASP A 570 -9.95 -32.82 15.28
C ASP A 570 -9.01 -32.49 14.09
N VAL A 571 -8.56 -31.25 13.98
CA VAL A 571 -7.54 -30.78 13.02
C VAL A 571 -6.16 -31.48 13.24
N SER A 572 -6.15 -32.66 13.87
CA SER A 572 -5.06 -33.55 14.23
C SER A 572 -4.78 -34.68 13.22
N SER A 573 -5.63 -34.98 12.24
CA SER A 573 -5.39 -36.07 11.26
C SER A 573 -5.33 -35.61 9.80
N ILE A 574 -4.70 -34.47 9.54
CA ILE A 574 -4.46 -34.07 8.15
C ILE A 574 -3.42 -35.02 7.55
N ASP A 575 -3.82 -35.81 6.56
CA ASP A 575 -2.92 -36.68 5.78
C ASP A 575 -2.01 -35.80 4.90
N ILE A 576 -0.81 -35.52 5.41
CA ILE A 576 0.24 -34.81 4.68
C ILE A 576 1.06 -35.84 3.90
N GLU A 577 1.05 -35.72 2.58
CA GLU A 577 1.80 -36.58 1.67
C GLU A 577 3.10 -35.89 1.22
N GLY A 578 4.16 -36.69 1.03
CA GLY A 578 5.44 -36.23 0.50
C GLY A 578 6.59 -36.21 1.52
N PRO A 579 7.85 -36.15 1.04
CA PRO A 579 9.02 -36.17 1.91
C PRO A 579 9.10 -34.91 2.78
N ASP A 580 9.31 -35.10 4.08
CA ASP A 580 9.59 -34.01 5.02
C ASP A 580 10.99 -33.44 4.72
N SER A 581 11.04 -32.25 4.10
CA SER A 581 12.29 -31.53 3.86
C SER A 581 12.86 -30.88 5.12
N GLY A 582 12.10 -30.88 6.22
CA GLY A 582 12.43 -30.27 7.50
C GLY A 582 12.41 -28.73 7.52
N VAL A 583 12.13 -28.09 6.38
CA VAL A 583 12.00 -26.63 6.28
C VAL A 583 10.53 -26.25 6.46
N CYS A 584 10.16 -25.93 7.70
CA CYS A 584 8.82 -25.51 8.07
C CYS A 584 8.65 -23.97 8.04
N PRO A 585 7.46 -23.46 7.72
CA PRO A 585 7.12 -22.05 7.85
C PRO A 585 7.31 -21.49 9.26
N SER A 586 7.86 -20.27 9.38
CA SER A 586 7.91 -19.51 10.63
C SER A 586 7.12 -18.20 10.54
N TYR A 587 6.72 -17.63 11.69
CA TYR A 587 6.03 -16.34 11.74
C TYR A 587 6.87 -15.23 11.08
N GLY A 588 6.25 -14.46 10.18
CA GLY A 588 6.92 -13.43 9.40
C GLY A 588 7.71 -13.93 8.19
N SER A 589 7.78 -15.24 7.96
CA SER A 589 8.24 -15.81 6.69
C SER A 589 7.25 -15.53 5.56
N LEU A 590 7.77 -15.42 4.35
CA LEU A 590 6.96 -15.35 3.14
C LEU A 590 6.87 -16.75 2.52
N LEU A 591 5.67 -17.28 2.44
CA LEU A 591 5.39 -18.62 1.94
C LEU A 591 4.87 -18.54 0.51
N CYS A 592 5.23 -19.50 -0.34
CA CYS A 592 4.62 -19.68 -1.65
C CYS A 592 3.98 -21.07 -1.72
N VAL A 593 2.69 -21.12 -2.05
CA VAL A 593 1.92 -22.36 -2.18
C VAL A 593 1.28 -22.46 -3.56
N CYS A 594 1.13 -23.68 -4.06
CA CYS A 594 0.20 -24.01 -5.13
C CYS A 594 -1.09 -24.51 -4.47
N TYR A 595 -2.26 -24.03 -4.88
CA TYR A 595 -3.52 -24.53 -4.33
C TYR A 595 -4.64 -24.60 -5.37
N SER A 596 -5.64 -25.44 -5.07
CA SER A 596 -6.93 -25.47 -5.73
C SER A 596 -8.05 -25.61 -4.72
N ALA A 597 -9.13 -24.84 -4.88
CA ALA A 597 -10.34 -24.88 -4.06
C ALA A 597 -11.53 -25.32 -4.92
N SER A 598 -12.16 -26.43 -4.55
CA SER A 598 -13.26 -27.05 -5.29
C SER A 598 -14.48 -27.32 -4.42
N LEU A 599 -15.68 -27.15 -5.00
CA LEU A 599 -16.94 -27.48 -4.35
C LEU A 599 -17.24 -28.97 -4.52
N VAL A 600 -17.62 -29.64 -3.43
CA VAL A 600 -17.84 -31.11 -3.39
C VAL A 600 -19.13 -31.45 -2.64
N THR A 601 -19.89 -32.43 -3.13
CA THR A 601 -21.11 -32.98 -2.51
C THR A 601 -20.87 -34.34 -1.87
N LYS A 602 -21.62 -34.67 -0.80
CA LYS A 602 -21.46 -35.95 -0.08
C LYS A 602 -21.96 -37.12 -0.94
N GLY A 603 -21.05 -38.02 -1.31
CA GLY A 603 -21.38 -39.28 -1.99
C GLY A 603 -21.21 -39.28 -3.52
N GLU A 604 -20.81 -38.16 -4.11
CA GLU A 604 -20.55 -38.04 -5.55
C GLU A 604 -19.06 -37.72 -5.82
N LEU A 605 -18.49 -38.30 -6.87
CA LEU A 605 -17.10 -38.06 -7.30
C LEU A 605 -16.92 -36.73 -8.07
N GLN A 606 -18.01 -35.98 -8.29
CA GLN A 606 -17.96 -34.74 -9.07
C GLN A 606 -17.51 -33.57 -8.20
N LYS A 607 -16.56 -32.79 -8.75
CA LYS A 607 -15.99 -31.60 -8.12
C LYS A 607 -16.12 -30.44 -9.09
N GLU A 608 -16.53 -29.27 -8.59
CA GLU A 608 -16.51 -28.03 -9.37
C GLU A 608 -15.34 -27.16 -8.90
N LEU A 609 -14.39 -26.87 -9.78
CA LEU A 609 -13.23 -26.05 -9.46
C LEU A 609 -13.63 -24.57 -9.42
N LEU A 610 -13.52 -23.95 -8.25
CA LEU A 610 -13.85 -22.53 -8.07
C LEU A 610 -12.64 -21.61 -8.26
N GLU A 611 -11.50 -21.99 -7.68
CA GLU A 611 -10.30 -21.16 -7.63
C GLU A 611 -9.04 -22.03 -7.63
N SER A 612 -7.98 -21.58 -8.30
CA SER A 612 -6.68 -22.26 -8.27
C SER A 612 -5.56 -21.26 -8.55
N ALA A 613 -4.41 -21.44 -7.92
CA ALA A 613 -3.20 -20.68 -8.19
C ALA A 613 -1.98 -21.61 -8.18
N GLU A 614 -1.12 -21.46 -9.19
CA GLU A 614 0.15 -22.20 -9.28
C GLU A 614 1.19 -21.65 -8.28
N GLU A 615 1.27 -20.33 -8.16
CA GLU A 615 2.15 -19.65 -7.21
C GLU A 615 1.36 -18.60 -6.45
N PHE A 616 1.16 -18.82 -5.15
CA PHE A 616 0.44 -17.90 -4.27
C PHE A 616 1.28 -17.56 -3.04
N GLU A 617 1.75 -16.32 -2.97
CA GLU A 617 2.64 -15.86 -1.90
C GLU A 617 1.89 -15.17 -0.76
N PHE A 618 2.17 -15.49 0.50
CA PHE A 618 1.60 -14.77 1.65
C PHE A 618 2.55 -14.73 2.85
N GLU A 619 2.42 -13.70 3.69
CA GLU A 619 3.22 -13.56 4.91
C GLU A 619 2.55 -14.30 6.07
N MET A 620 3.29 -15.26 6.63
CA MET A 620 2.85 -16.08 7.74
C MET A 620 2.65 -15.26 9.01
N GLY A 621 1.55 -15.48 9.72
CA GLY A 621 1.24 -14.85 11.01
C GLY A 621 0.54 -13.51 10.92
N THR A 622 0.21 -13.04 9.72
CA THR A 622 -0.47 -11.75 9.51
C THR A 622 -1.97 -11.90 9.30
N GLY A 623 -2.49 -13.12 9.18
CA GLY A 623 -3.87 -13.39 8.77
C GLY A 623 -4.12 -13.05 7.30
N ALA A 624 -3.11 -13.24 6.43
CA ALA A 624 -3.18 -12.93 5.00
C ALA A 624 -3.97 -13.97 4.19
N VAL A 625 -4.33 -15.10 4.81
CA VAL A 625 -5.09 -16.21 4.22
C VAL A 625 -6.15 -16.70 5.20
N ILE A 626 -7.06 -17.56 4.76
CA ILE A 626 -8.06 -18.16 5.64
C ILE A 626 -7.40 -18.95 6.79
N PRO A 627 -7.95 -18.93 8.02
CA PRO A 627 -7.32 -19.55 9.18
C PRO A 627 -6.99 -21.03 9.02
N CYS A 628 -7.86 -21.79 8.36
CA CYS A 628 -7.65 -23.22 8.11
C CYS A 628 -6.41 -23.46 7.23
N LEU A 629 -6.23 -22.66 6.17
CA LEU A 629 -5.08 -22.75 5.27
C LEU A 629 -3.78 -22.42 6.02
N GLU A 630 -3.79 -21.34 6.82
CA GLU A 630 -2.62 -20.95 7.62
C GLU A 630 -2.23 -22.06 8.61
N ALA A 631 -3.21 -22.65 9.31
CA ALA A 631 -3.00 -23.74 10.26
C ALA A 631 -2.44 -25.01 9.60
N VAL A 632 -2.95 -25.37 8.42
CA VAL A 632 -2.47 -26.53 7.64
C VAL A 632 -1.03 -26.30 7.19
N VAL A 633 -0.75 -25.17 6.54
CA VAL A 633 0.57 -24.85 5.98
C VAL A 633 1.64 -24.77 7.08
N THR A 634 1.28 -24.37 8.30
CA THR A 634 2.20 -24.37 9.46
C THR A 634 2.79 -25.76 9.74
N LYS A 635 2.04 -26.82 9.46
CA LYS A 635 2.44 -28.22 9.70
C LYS A 635 3.16 -28.85 8.51
N MET A 636 3.24 -28.16 7.37
CA MET A 636 3.84 -28.66 6.14
C MET A 636 5.30 -28.25 6.01
N SER A 637 6.05 -29.04 5.25
CA SER A 637 7.40 -28.74 4.76
C SER A 637 7.42 -28.59 3.25
N ILE A 638 8.46 -27.93 2.73
CA ILE A 638 8.60 -27.69 1.28
C ILE A 638 8.52 -29.02 0.52
N GLY A 639 7.68 -29.05 -0.52
CA GLY A 639 7.43 -30.21 -1.37
C GLY A 639 6.27 -31.09 -0.92
N GLN A 640 5.75 -30.92 0.30
CA GLN A 640 4.61 -31.69 0.78
C GLN A 640 3.30 -31.17 0.20
N SER A 641 2.34 -32.08 0.09
CA SER A 641 0.98 -31.81 -0.36
C SER A 641 -0.05 -32.33 0.63
N THR A 642 -1.21 -31.68 0.67
CA THR A 642 -2.29 -32.07 1.57
C THR A 642 -3.64 -31.70 0.98
N CYS A 643 -4.67 -32.42 1.38
CA CYS A 643 -6.06 -32.10 1.10
C CYS A 643 -6.83 -31.91 2.41
N PHE A 644 -7.67 -30.89 2.49
CA PHE A 644 -8.56 -30.69 3.64
C PHE A 644 -9.88 -30.04 3.23
N TYR A 645 -10.90 -30.17 4.07
CA TYR A 645 -12.22 -29.62 3.85
C TYR A 645 -12.49 -28.48 4.80
N THR A 646 -13.24 -27.47 4.34
CA THR A 646 -13.74 -26.38 5.18
C THR A 646 -15.24 -26.24 5.04
N GLU A 647 -15.84 -25.54 6.01
CA GLU A 647 -17.19 -25.03 5.86
C GLU A 647 -17.29 -24.12 4.64
N LEU A 648 -18.49 -24.08 4.07
CA LEU A 648 -18.79 -23.27 2.89
C LEU A 648 -18.79 -21.76 3.27
N PRO A 649 -18.06 -20.91 2.55
CA PRO A 649 -18.16 -19.46 2.74
C PRO A 649 -19.52 -18.94 2.25
N SER A 650 -19.77 -17.63 2.39
CA SER A 650 -21.02 -17.03 1.90
C SER A 650 -21.21 -17.31 0.40
N GLN A 651 -22.47 -17.50 0.00
CA GLN A 651 -22.84 -17.74 -1.40
C GLN A 651 -22.28 -16.65 -2.34
N ASP A 652 -22.22 -15.39 -1.88
CA ASP A 652 -21.64 -14.29 -2.64
C ASP A 652 -20.15 -14.51 -2.99
N LEU A 653 -19.35 -15.06 -2.05
CA LEU A 653 -17.94 -15.36 -2.28
C LEU A 653 -17.78 -16.54 -3.23
N VAL A 654 -18.61 -17.58 -3.07
CA VAL A 654 -18.63 -18.75 -3.97
C VAL A 654 -18.94 -18.32 -5.40
N LEU A 655 -20.01 -17.53 -5.60
CA LEU A 655 -20.42 -17.08 -6.93
C LEU A 655 -19.47 -16.03 -7.52
N ALA A 656 -18.77 -15.25 -6.69
CA ALA A 656 -17.70 -14.36 -7.16
C ALA A 656 -16.44 -15.13 -7.61
N ALA A 657 -16.18 -16.32 -7.05
CA ALA A 657 -15.08 -17.20 -7.46
C ALA A 657 -15.45 -18.05 -8.69
N ALA A 658 -16.66 -18.63 -8.71
CA ALA A 658 -17.13 -19.57 -9.73
C ALA A 658 -17.04 -19.01 -11.16
N LYS A 659 -16.33 -19.72 -12.04
CA LYS A 659 -16.31 -19.42 -13.49
C LYS A 659 -17.62 -19.88 -14.15
N ASP A 660 -18.14 -21.04 -13.76
CA ASP A 660 -19.47 -21.51 -14.12
C ASP A 660 -20.45 -21.32 -12.95
N SER A 661 -21.09 -20.15 -12.92
CA SER A 661 -22.06 -19.84 -11.87
C SER A 661 -23.29 -20.75 -11.88
N ALA A 662 -23.65 -21.34 -13.03
CA ALA A 662 -24.80 -22.24 -13.12
C ALA A 662 -24.49 -23.58 -12.46
N ASN A 663 -23.30 -24.13 -12.71
CA ASN A 663 -22.85 -25.34 -12.05
C ASN A 663 -22.68 -25.13 -10.54
N ALA A 664 -22.05 -24.02 -10.12
CA ALA A 664 -21.92 -23.69 -8.71
C ALA A 664 -23.28 -23.60 -7.98
N LEU A 665 -24.30 -22.98 -8.59
CA LEU A 665 -25.66 -22.93 -8.02
C LEU A 665 -26.31 -24.33 -7.92
N ALA A 666 -26.05 -25.22 -8.88
CA ALA A 666 -26.55 -26.60 -8.82
C ALA A 666 -25.95 -27.35 -7.62
N PHE A 667 -24.64 -27.23 -7.37
CA PHE A 667 -23.98 -27.81 -6.20
C PHE A 667 -24.51 -27.22 -4.88
N LEU A 668 -24.72 -25.90 -4.83
CA LEU A 668 -25.25 -25.20 -3.64
C LEU A 668 -26.70 -25.60 -3.29
N SER A 669 -27.40 -26.29 -4.18
CA SER A 669 -28.74 -26.82 -3.92
C SER A 669 -28.73 -28.06 -3.01
N SER A 670 -27.55 -28.64 -2.75
CA SER A 670 -27.30 -29.81 -1.90
C SER A 670 -26.28 -29.48 -0.80
N PRO A 671 -26.19 -30.26 0.30
CA PRO A 671 -25.14 -30.06 1.30
C PRO A 671 -23.78 -30.27 0.64
N CYS A 672 -22.97 -29.22 0.63
CA CYS A 672 -21.66 -29.16 -0.03
C CYS A 672 -20.60 -28.56 0.89
N TRP A 673 -19.34 -28.90 0.62
CA TRP A 673 -18.15 -28.43 1.34
C TRP A 673 -17.13 -27.91 0.36
N LEU A 674 -16.18 -27.13 0.88
CA LEU A 674 -15.07 -26.62 0.10
C LEU A 674 -13.83 -27.49 0.38
N GLU A 675 -13.35 -28.17 -0.66
CA GLU A 675 -12.12 -28.96 -0.61
C GLU A 675 -10.95 -28.10 -1.09
N TYR A 676 -9.87 -28.05 -0.30
CA TYR A 676 -8.61 -27.44 -0.67
C TYR A 676 -7.55 -28.50 -0.87
N SER A 677 -6.87 -28.48 -2.02
CA SER A 677 -5.64 -29.22 -2.25
C SER A 677 -4.49 -28.22 -2.31
N ILE A 678 -3.45 -28.42 -1.50
CA ILE A 678 -2.34 -27.47 -1.34
C ILE A 678 -1.00 -28.18 -1.45
N ILE A 679 -0.03 -27.53 -2.08
CA ILE A 679 1.37 -27.93 -2.15
C ILE A 679 2.23 -26.76 -1.66
N LEU A 680 3.10 -26.99 -0.67
CA LEU A 680 4.03 -25.96 -0.20
C LEU A 680 5.26 -25.91 -1.13
N LEU A 681 5.45 -24.82 -1.87
CA LEU A 681 6.51 -24.70 -2.88
C LEU A 681 7.79 -24.08 -2.32
N GLN A 682 7.66 -23.02 -1.52
CA GLN A 682 8.80 -22.27 -1.02
C GLN A 682 8.50 -21.60 0.32
N VAL A 683 9.53 -21.51 1.17
CA VAL A 683 9.56 -20.71 2.40
C VAL A 683 10.74 -19.75 2.31
N THR A 684 10.46 -18.45 2.38
CA THR A 684 11.48 -17.39 2.44
C THR A 684 11.54 -16.81 3.85
N GLU A 685 12.68 -16.97 4.50
CA GLU A 685 12.91 -16.50 5.87
C GLU A 685 12.92 -14.97 5.96
N PRO A 686 12.51 -14.38 7.11
CA PRO A 686 12.55 -12.94 7.32
C PRO A 686 14.00 -12.41 7.36
N PRO A 687 14.25 -11.16 6.91
CA PRO A 687 15.60 -10.60 6.92
C PRO A 687 16.16 -10.41 8.36
N GLU A 688 17.43 -10.78 8.52
CA GLU A 688 18.29 -10.84 9.73
C GLU A 688 18.06 -9.71 10.75
N ASP A 689 17.97 -8.45 10.29
CA ASP A 689 17.76 -7.27 11.14
C ASP A 689 16.53 -7.37 12.06
N ARG A 690 15.48 -8.10 11.65
CA ARG A 690 14.27 -8.35 12.46
C ARG A 690 14.47 -9.50 13.44
N MET A 691 15.26 -10.52 13.09
CA MET A 691 15.55 -11.67 13.94
C MET A 691 16.47 -11.26 15.09
N GLU A 692 17.55 -10.51 14.81
CA GLU A 692 18.46 -10.01 15.84
C GLU A 692 17.77 -9.06 16.83
N GLN A 693 16.89 -8.16 16.34
CA GLN A 693 16.13 -7.22 17.18
C GLN A 693 15.07 -7.90 18.06
N ALA A 694 14.60 -9.08 17.67
CA ALA A 694 13.61 -9.84 18.44
C ALA A 694 14.24 -10.75 19.50
N LEU A 695 15.44 -11.29 19.23
CA LEU A 695 16.09 -12.29 20.08
C LEU A 695 17.12 -11.71 21.06
N PHE A 696 17.78 -10.59 20.73
CA PHE A 696 18.83 -10.01 21.57
C PHE A 696 18.51 -8.58 21.99
N SER A 697 18.60 -8.30 23.31
CA SER A 697 18.47 -6.97 23.87
C SER A 697 19.66 -6.67 24.79
N PRO A 698 20.61 -5.80 24.39
CA PRO A 698 20.65 -5.03 23.14
C PRO A 698 20.94 -5.89 21.89
N PRO A 699 20.68 -5.38 20.66
CA PRO A 699 20.98 -6.11 19.41
C PRO A 699 22.43 -6.59 19.32
N LEU A 700 22.66 -7.74 18.69
CA LEU A 700 23.96 -8.42 18.68
C LEU A 700 25.09 -7.56 18.09
N SER A 701 24.82 -6.84 17.01
CA SER A 701 25.74 -5.84 16.43
C SER A 701 26.20 -4.77 17.42
N LYS A 702 25.36 -4.35 18.38
CA LYS A 702 25.77 -3.42 19.44
C LYS A 702 26.60 -4.12 20.51
N GLN A 703 26.25 -5.34 20.89
CA GLN A 703 27.04 -6.11 21.85
C GLN A 703 28.48 -6.32 21.35
N ARG A 704 28.66 -6.60 20.06
CA ARG A 704 30.00 -6.70 19.42
C ARG A 704 30.80 -5.41 19.55
N VAL A 705 30.18 -4.27 19.26
CA VAL A 705 30.81 -2.95 19.42
C VAL A 705 31.16 -2.68 20.89
N GLU A 706 30.24 -2.95 21.81
CA GLU A 706 30.49 -2.79 23.25
C GLU A 706 31.65 -3.67 23.75
N TYR A 707 31.72 -4.92 23.29
CA TYR A 707 32.81 -5.85 23.58
C TYR A 707 34.16 -5.30 23.10
N ALA A 708 34.23 -4.86 21.85
CA ALA A 708 35.45 -4.26 21.29
C ALA A 708 35.85 -2.98 22.05
N LEU A 709 34.89 -2.12 22.38
CA LEU A 709 35.14 -0.90 23.16
C LEU A 709 35.70 -1.17 24.56
N GLN A 710 35.29 -2.26 25.21
CA GLN A 710 35.83 -2.63 26.51
C GLN A 710 37.30 -3.03 26.40
N HIS A 711 37.66 -3.88 25.44
CA HIS A 711 39.07 -4.24 25.18
C HIS A 711 39.92 -3.04 24.76
N ILE A 712 39.37 -2.12 23.96
CA ILE A 712 40.04 -0.86 23.60
C ILE A 712 40.41 -0.08 24.88
N LYS A 713 39.46 0.09 25.81
CA LYS A 713 39.68 0.83 27.07
C LYS A 713 40.71 0.16 27.97
N ASP A 714 40.67 -1.16 28.07
CA ASP A 714 41.56 -1.92 28.97
C ASP A 714 43.00 -2.02 28.42
N SER A 715 43.21 -1.82 27.12
CA SER A 715 44.49 -2.00 26.44
C SER A 715 45.48 -0.82 26.50
N CYS A 716 45.06 0.36 26.96
CA CYS A 716 45.85 1.61 26.92
C CYS A 716 46.47 1.94 25.54
N ALA A 717 45.85 1.46 24.45
CA ALA A 717 46.34 1.66 23.09
C ALA A 717 46.36 3.15 22.69
N THR A 718 47.29 3.52 21.81
CA THR A 718 47.40 4.87 21.23
C THR A 718 47.01 4.92 19.75
N SER A 719 47.03 3.78 19.06
CA SER A 719 46.67 3.65 17.65
C SER A 719 45.72 2.48 17.41
N LEU A 720 44.63 2.71 16.67
CA LEU A 720 43.62 1.71 16.30
C LEU A 720 43.44 1.67 14.79
N VAL A 721 43.42 0.47 14.21
CA VAL A 721 42.96 0.21 12.84
C VAL A 721 41.73 -0.69 12.87
N ASP A 722 40.68 -0.27 12.17
CA ASP A 722 39.43 -1.01 12.00
C ASP A 722 39.37 -1.56 10.57
N PHE A 723 39.67 -2.86 10.43
CA PHE A 723 39.64 -3.61 9.17
C PHE A 723 38.20 -3.99 8.85
N GLY A 724 37.67 -3.48 7.73
CA GLY A 724 36.25 -3.61 7.38
C GLY A 724 35.37 -2.66 8.19
N CYS A 725 35.77 -1.39 8.32
CA CYS A 725 35.10 -0.43 9.22
C CYS A 725 33.65 -0.10 8.82
N GLY A 726 33.21 -0.48 7.61
CA GLY A 726 31.88 -0.26 7.11
C GLY A 726 31.50 1.22 7.14
N SER A 727 30.32 1.52 7.71
CA SER A 727 29.86 2.90 7.89
C SER A 727 30.48 3.60 9.10
N GLY A 728 31.44 2.98 9.79
CA GLY A 728 32.18 3.53 10.91
C GLY A 728 31.44 3.46 12.24
N SER A 729 30.57 2.45 12.47
CA SER A 729 29.79 2.32 13.70
C SER A 729 30.65 2.14 14.96
N LEU A 730 31.73 1.34 14.86
CA LEU A 730 32.71 1.18 15.95
C LEU A 730 33.44 2.51 16.21
N LEU A 731 33.98 3.12 15.15
CA LEU A 731 34.70 4.39 15.24
C LEU A 731 33.82 5.53 15.77
N GLU A 732 32.54 5.58 15.38
CA GLU A 732 31.56 6.53 15.90
C GLU A 732 31.32 6.30 17.40
N SER A 733 31.06 5.05 17.79
CA SER A 733 30.76 4.71 19.18
C SER A 733 31.97 4.93 20.08
N LEU A 734 33.18 4.71 19.57
CA LEU A 734 34.43 5.02 20.26
C LEU A 734 34.51 6.51 20.61
N LEU A 735 34.04 7.38 19.72
CA LEU A 735 34.07 8.83 19.94
C LEU A 735 33.09 9.34 21.00
N ASP A 736 32.18 8.48 21.49
CA ASP A 736 31.23 8.82 22.55
C ASP A 736 31.76 8.53 23.96
N TYR A 737 32.93 7.88 24.09
CA TYR A 737 33.54 7.54 25.38
C TYR A 737 34.96 8.08 25.53
N PRO A 738 35.44 8.31 26.77
CA PRO A 738 36.85 8.64 26.99
C PRO A 738 37.76 7.49 26.54
N THR A 739 38.81 7.82 25.78
CA THR A 739 39.77 6.85 25.25
C THR A 739 41.21 7.36 25.30
N SER A 740 42.19 6.47 25.39
CA SER A 740 43.63 6.80 25.29
C SER A 740 44.12 6.94 23.84
N LEU A 741 43.29 6.58 22.86
CA LEU A 741 43.66 6.56 21.45
C LEU A 741 43.99 7.97 20.92
N GLU A 742 45.09 8.07 20.18
CA GLU A 742 45.54 9.27 19.50
C GLU A 742 45.29 9.20 17.98
N THR A 743 45.36 8.00 17.40
CA THR A 743 45.18 7.78 15.96
C THR A 743 44.15 6.68 15.71
N ILE A 744 43.13 6.98 14.91
CA ILE A 744 42.14 5.99 14.47
C ILE A 744 42.13 5.86 12.95
N VAL A 745 42.11 4.64 12.46
CA VAL A 745 42.09 4.33 11.04
C VAL A 745 40.95 3.38 10.74
N GLY A 746 40.22 3.62 9.63
CA GLY A 746 39.28 2.65 9.06
C GLY A 746 39.69 2.25 7.65
N VAL A 747 39.58 0.97 7.32
CA VAL A 747 39.84 0.42 5.98
C VAL A 747 38.60 -0.32 5.50
N ASP A 748 38.14 -0.04 4.28
CA ASP A 748 37.00 -0.75 3.68
C ASP A 748 37.05 -0.68 2.14
N LEU A 749 36.44 -1.64 1.45
CA LEU A 749 36.30 -1.61 -0.02
C LEU A 749 35.07 -0.82 -0.48
N SER A 750 34.06 -0.67 0.39
CA SER A 750 32.81 0.01 0.10
C SER A 750 32.97 1.53 0.22
N LYS A 751 33.24 2.17 -0.92
CA LYS A 751 33.22 3.65 -1.07
C LYS A 751 31.95 4.30 -0.52
N LYS A 752 30.80 3.62 -0.63
CA LYS A 752 29.51 4.10 -0.10
C LYS A 752 29.50 4.10 1.43
N SER A 753 30.09 3.09 2.05
CA SER A 753 30.20 2.98 3.51
C SER A 753 31.24 3.97 4.06
N LEU A 754 32.43 4.05 3.45
CA LEU A 754 33.47 5.04 3.79
C LEU A 754 32.97 6.48 3.69
N SER A 755 32.16 6.78 2.66
CA SER A 755 31.51 8.08 2.52
C SER A 755 30.58 8.44 3.68
N ARG A 756 29.93 7.45 4.30
CA ARG A 756 29.09 7.66 5.49
C ARG A 756 29.96 7.81 6.73
N ALA A 757 30.96 6.93 6.89
CA ALA A 757 31.92 6.99 7.98
C ALA A 757 32.59 8.36 8.06
N ALA A 758 33.09 8.89 6.93
CA ALA A 758 33.72 10.21 6.87
C ALA A 758 32.80 11.33 7.37
N LYS A 759 31.52 11.33 6.97
CA LYS A 759 30.54 12.34 7.41
C LYS A 759 30.27 12.26 8.91
N VAL A 760 30.11 11.05 9.44
CA VAL A 760 29.86 10.80 10.86
C VAL A 760 31.06 11.23 11.69
N LEU A 761 32.27 10.77 11.33
CA LEU A 761 33.51 11.12 12.01
C LEU A 761 33.79 12.62 11.94
N HIS A 762 33.63 13.24 10.77
CA HIS A 762 33.83 14.68 10.62
C HIS A 762 32.87 15.48 11.52
N SER A 763 31.60 15.08 11.60
CA SER A 763 30.63 15.72 12.50
C SER A 763 31.05 15.59 13.96
N LYS A 764 31.40 14.39 14.41
CA LYS A 764 31.80 14.13 15.81
C LYS A 764 33.08 14.88 16.18
N LEU A 765 34.12 14.78 15.36
CA LEU A 765 35.42 15.41 15.63
C LEU A 765 35.38 16.94 15.54
N THR A 766 34.49 17.52 14.71
CA THR A 766 34.35 18.98 14.57
C THR A 766 33.46 19.61 15.65
N MET A 767 32.38 18.92 16.06
CA MET A 767 31.49 19.45 17.11
C MET A 767 32.10 19.45 18.52
N MET A 768 33.23 18.76 18.73
CA MET A 768 33.86 18.58 20.05
C MET A 768 34.93 19.64 20.37
N SER A 769 34.67 20.91 20.04
CA SER A 769 35.56 22.05 20.37
C SER A 769 35.47 22.50 21.84
N ASP A 770 34.71 21.78 22.67
CA ASP A 770 34.47 22.05 24.08
C ASP A 770 35.54 21.37 24.97
N PRO A 771 36.23 22.08 25.90
CA PRO A 771 37.34 21.55 26.69
C PRO A 771 37.06 20.31 27.58
N GLU A 772 35.81 19.94 27.82
CA GLU A 772 35.41 18.74 28.61
C GLU A 772 35.03 17.51 27.77
N ALA A 773 35.21 17.53 26.45
CA ALA A 773 34.77 16.44 25.58
C ALA A 773 35.60 15.13 25.75
N PRO A 774 34.96 13.94 25.76
CA PRO A 774 35.61 12.64 26.03
C PRO A 774 36.81 12.29 25.11
N CYS A 775 36.84 12.80 23.88
CA CYS A 775 37.80 12.40 22.84
C CYS A 775 38.97 13.37 22.63
N LYS A 776 39.39 14.05 23.70
CA LYS A 776 40.53 14.99 23.68
C LYS A 776 41.85 14.34 23.25
N SER A 777 42.00 13.03 23.30
CA SER A 777 43.21 12.30 22.92
C SER A 777 43.40 12.17 21.40
N ILE A 778 42.33 12.10 20.60
CA ILE A 778 42.39 11.82 19.14
C ILE A 778 43.02 13.00 18.37
N LYS A 779 44.21 12.80 17.82
CA LYS A 779 44.99 13.76 17.02
C LYS A 779 44.79 13.57 15.52
N SER A 780 44.57 12.33 15.07
CA SER A 780 44.45 11.98 13.65
C SER A 780 43.38 10.91 13.43
N ALA A 781 42.63 11.06 12.33
CA ALA A 781 41.65 10.07 11.88
C ALA A 781 41.75 9.91 10.35
N VAL A 782 41.90 8.68 9.85
CA VAL A 782 42.08 8.41 8.41
C VAL A 782 41.18 7.28 7.95
N LEU A 783 40.56 7.44 6.77
CA LEU A 783 39.80 6.40 6.10
C LEU A 783 40.46 6.02 4.79
N TYR A 784 40.68 4.72 4.59
CA TYR A 784 41.32 4.13 3.42
C TYR A 784 40.33 3.28 2.61
N ASP A 785 40.41 3.42 1.29
CA ASP A 785 39.81 2.53 0.29
C ASP A 785 40.87 1.50 -0.14
N GLY A 786 40.67 0.24 0.26
CA GLY A 786 41.63 -0.84 0.09
C GLY A 786 41.11 -2.20 0.59
N SER A 787 41.68 -3.29 0.07
CA SER A 787 41.37 -4.66 0.51
C SER A 787 42.19 -4.99 1.75
N ILE A 788 41.58 -5.57 2.78
CA ILE A 788 42.29 -5.93 4.02
C ILE A 788 43.28 -7.10 3.84
N THR A 789 43.22 -7.79 2.71
CA THR A 789 44.21 -8.81 2.29
C THR A 789 45.48 -8.22 1.68
N ASP A 790 45.45 -6.95 1.28
CA ASP A 790 46.62 -6.27 0.73
C ASP A 790 47.41 -5.58 1.85
N PHE A 791 48.73 -5.64 1.78
CA PHE A 791 49.58 -4.94 2.74
C PHE A 791 49.71 -3.44 2.41
N ASP A 792 49.61 -2.59 3.44
CA ASP A 792 49.91 -1.17 3.36
C ASP A 792 50.85 -0.74 4.49
N SER A 793 52.05 -0.29 4.13
CA SER A 793 53.11 -0.01 5.10
C SER A 793 52.74 1.09 6.11
N ARG A 794 51.74 1.93 5.83
CA ARG A 794 51.29 3.00 6.75
C ARG A 794 50.54 2.48 7.98
N LEU A 795 50.07 1.23 7.95
CA LEU A 795 49.32 0.61 9.05
C LEU A 795 50.16 -0.40 9.85
N CYS A 796 51.45 -0.53 9.53
CA CYS A 796 52.36 -1.42 10.24
C CYS A 796 52.62 -0.91 11.66
N GLY A 797 52.58 -1.82 12.64
CA GLY A 797 52.96 -1.55 14.03
C GLY A 797 51.90 -0.84 14.88
N PHE A 798 50.65 -0.80 14.43
CA PHE A 798 49.53 -0.27 15.22
C PHE A 798 49.36 -1.02 16.56
N ASP A 799 48.87 -0.34 17.60
CA ASP A 799 48.69 -0.98 18.91
C ASP A 799 47.52 -1.98 18.89
N LEU A 800 46.41 -1.60 18.25
CA LEU A 800 45.18 -2.38 18.24
C LEU A 800 44.61 -2.49 16.82
N GLY A 801 44.22 -3.70 16.44
CA GLY A 801 43.41 -3.97 15.26
C GLY A 801 42.03 -4.52 15.63
N THR A 802 41.00 -4.10 14.93
CA THR A 802 39.66 -4.71 15.00
C THR A 802 39.23 -5.22 13.63
N CYS A 803 38.58 -6.37 13.59
CA CYS A 803 38.00 -6.98 12.40
C CYS A 803 36.70 -7.67 12.83
N LEU A 804 35.59 -6.94 12.81
CA LEU A 804 34.33 -7.38 13.42
C LEU A 804 33.32 -7.80 12.35
N GLU A 805 33.05 -9.10 12.23
CA GLU A 805 32.13 -9.70 11.23
C GLU A 805 32.51 -9.30 9.79
N VAL A 806 33.72 -9.68 9.38
CA VAL A 806 34.29 -9.32 8.07
C VAL A 806 34.87 -10.52 7.35
N ILE A 807 35.53 -11.42 8.08
CA ILE A 807 36.24 -12.55 7.47
C ILE A 807 35.28 -13.52 6.77
N GLU A 808 34.03 -13.62 7.20
CA GLU A 808 32.99 -14.45 6.59
C GLU A 808 32.46 -13.90 5.25
N HIS A 809 32.73 -12.63 4.94
CA HIS A 809 32.33 -12.00 3.66
C HIS A 809 33.36 -12.21 2.53
N MET A 810 34.45 -12.93 2.80
CA MET A 810 35.45 -13.32 1.82
C MET A 810 35.59 -14.83 1.76
N GLU A 811 36.18 -15.34 0.68
CA GLU A 811 36.45 -16.78 0.55
C GLU A 811 37.39 -17.25 1.68
N GLU A 812 37.28 -18.52 2.09
CA GLU A 812 37.97 -19.05 3.27
C GLU A 812 39.51 -18.95 3.17
N ASP A 813 40.06 -19.08 1.96
CA ASP A 813 41.47 -18.88 1.67
C ASP A 813 41.90 -17.41 1.85
N GLN A 814 41.02 -16.46 1.54
CA GLN A 814 41.25 -15.04 1.74
C GLN A 814 41.19 -14.66 3.21
N ALA A 815 40.31 -15.29 4.00
CA ALA A 815 40.30 -15.12 5.46
C ALA A 815 41.61 -15.62 6.10
N CYS A 816 42.14 -16.74 5.62
CA CYS A 816 43.46 -17.23 6.03
C CYS A 816 44.58 -16.28 5.61
N LEU A 817 44.56 -15.79 4.37
CA LEU A 817 45.52 -14.80 3.88
C LEU A 817 45.48 -13.52 4.71
N PHE A 818 44.30 -13.00 5.04
CA PHE A 818 44.13 -11.86 5.94
C PHE A 818 44.79 -12.15 7.30
N GLY A 819 44.50 -13.31 7.90
CA GLY A 819 45.08 -13.73 9.17
C GLY A 819 46.61 -13.76 9.15
N ASP A 820 47.21 -14.29 8.08
CA ASP A 820 48.65 -14.30 7.91
C ASP A 820 49.20 -12.87 7.71
N VAL A 821 48.62 -12.06 6.82
CA VAL A 821 49.08 -10.68 6.54
C VAL A 821 48.95 -9.76 7.77
N VAL A 822 47.86 -9.87 8.53
CA VAL A 822 47.62 -9.04 9.72
C VAL A 822 48.59 -9.33 10.85
N LEU A 823 48.92 -10.60 11.10
CA LEU A 823 49.83 -10.97 12.18
C LEU A 823 51.31 -10.88 11.76
N SER A 824 51.64 -11.16 10.49
CA SER A 824 53.02 -11.18 10.00
C SER A 824 53.55 -9.84 9.49
N SER A 825 52.73 -9.04 8.80
CA SER A 825 53.15 -7.77 8.19
C SER A 825 52.61 -6.57 8.96
N PHE A 826 51.29 -6.51 9.24
CA PHE A 826 50.72 -5.38 10.02
C PHE A 826 51.13 -5.41 11.51
N ARG A 827 51.32 -6.60 12.09
CA ARG A 827 51.90 -6.85 13.44
C ARG A 827 51.28 -6.04 14.60
N PRO A 828 49.94 -5.99 14.77
CA PRO A 828 49.35 -5.25 15.86
C PRO A 828 49.73 -5.83 17.23
N LYS A 829 49.76 -5.03 18.31
CA LYS A 829 50.00 -5.59 19.67
C LYS A 829 48.82 -6.44 20.12
N ILE A 830 47.61 -6.00 19.81
CA ILE A 830 46.36 -6.70 20.08
C ILE A 830 45.50 -6.71 18.80
N LEU A 831 44.89 -7.83 18.45
CA LEU A 831 43.93 -7.94 17.35
C LEU A 831 42.65 -8.60 17.87
N VAL A 832 41.50 -7.97 17.62
CA VAL A 832 40.18 -8.51 17.95
C VAL A 832 39.48 -8.90 16.66
N VAL A 833 39.18 -10.19 16.51
CA VAL A 833 38.46 -10.74 15.35
C VAL A 833 37.13 -11.31 15.82
N SER A 834 36.02 -10.97 15.17
CA SER A 834 34.72 -11.62 15.39
C SER A 834 34.19 -12.27 14.12
N THR A 835 33.44 -13.35 14.30
CA THR A 835 32.70 -14.02 13.23
C THR A 835 31.47 -14.75 13.82
N PRO A 836 30.43 -15.02 13.03
CA PRO A 836 29.29 -15.82 13.48
C PRO A 836 29.69 -17.22 14.00
N ASN A 837 28.99 -17.70 15.03
CA ASN A 837 29.06 -19.10 15.44
C ASN A 837 28.01 -19.94 14.70
N TYR A 838 28.46 -20.79 13.77
CA TYR A 838 27.59 -21.65 12.98
C TYR A 838 26.68 -22.54 13.85
N GLU A 839 27.18 -23.03 14.99
CA GLU A 839 26.42 -23.91 15.89
C GLU A 839 25.22 -23.19 16.52
N TYR A 840 25.32 -21.87 16.68
CA TYR A 840 24.25 -21.06 17.24
C TYR A 840 23.11 -20.81 16.24
N ASN A 841 23.34 -21.04 14.94
CA ASN A 841 22.30 -20.88 13.91
C ASN A 841 21.11 -21.80 14.14
N VAL A 842 21.36 -22.98 14.68
CA VAL A 842 20.32 -23.94 15.05
C VAL A 842 19.36 -23.32 16.07
N ILE A 843 19.85 -22.50 17.01
CA ILE A 843 18.99 -21.81 17.98
C ILE A 843 18.23 -20.66 17.33
N LEU A 844 18.89 -19.84 16.51
CA LEU A 844 18.23 -18.74 15.79
C LEU A 844 17.09 -19.26 14.90
N GLN A 845 17.25 -20.49 14.40
CA GLN A 845 16.24 -21.18 13.59
C GLN A 845 15.21 -21.94 14.45
N ARG A 846 15.60 -22.55 15.59
CA ARG A 846 14.72 -23.29 16.53
C ARG A 846 13.90 -22.42 17.48
N SER A 847 14.33 -21.21 17.84
CA SER A 847 13.52 -20.29 18.66
C SER A 847 12.22 -19.82 17.99
N ASN A 848 11.93 -20.33 16.80
CA ASN A 848 10.63 -20.29 16.13
C ASN A 848 9.68 -21.44 16.56
N ILE A 849 10.12 -22.38 17.40
CA ILE A 849 9.34 -23.51 17.89
C ILE A 849 9.12 -23.32 19.40
N THR A 850 8.02 -22.65 19.77
CA THR A 850 7.43 -22.80 21.10
C THR A 850 6.06 -23.44 20.97
N SER A 851 6.05 -24.76 20.77
CA SER A 851 5.02 -25.65 21.29
C SER A 851 5.69 -26.98 21.60
N GLN A 852 5.55 -27.38 22.85
CA GLN A 852 6.17 -28.54 23.47
C GLN A 852 5.73 -29.88 22.86
N GLU A 853 6.57 -30.87 23.15
CA GLU A 853 6.36 -32.33 23.03
C GLU A 853 6.65 -32.89 21.63
N ASP A 854 7.92 -33.26 21.41
CA ASP A 854 8.32 -34.63 21.05
C ASP A 854 9.85 -34.81 20.97
N ASP A 855 10.26 -36.08 21.06
CA ASP A 855 11.56 -36.65 21.48
C ASP A 855 12.83 -36.09 20.75
N PRO A 856 13.92 -35.71 21.45
CA PRO A 856 15.01 -34.90 20.88
C PRO A 856 16.05 -35.65 20.02
N GLU A 857 16.08 -36.98 20.03
CA GLU A 857 17.33 -37.69 19.71
C GLU A 857 17.54 -38.10 18.25
N GLU A 858 16.52 -38.08 17.37
CA GLU A 858 16.68 -38.60 15.99
C GLU A 858 16.73 -37.56 14.84
N LYS A 859 16.40 -36.27 15.05
CA LYS A 859 16.44 -35.25 13.97
C LYS A 859 17.70 -34.38 13.91
N ILE A 860 18.65 -34.53 14.84
CA ILE A 860 19.80 -33.61 14.97
C ILE A 860 20.85 -33.78 13.85
N TYR A 861 20.93 -34.93 13.18
CA TYR A 861 22.06 -35.25 12.30
C TYR A 861 21.87 -34.94 10.80
N SER A 862 20.69 -34.49 10.33
CA SER A 862 20.40 -34.45 8.87
C SER A 862 19.97 -33.10 8.29
N GLN A 863 19.98 -32.00 9.04
CA GLN A 863 19.71 -30.67 8.49
C GLN A 863 20.98 -29.83 8.42
N SER A 864 21.52 -29.63 7.22
CA SER A 864 22.55 -28.62 6.98
C SER A 864 21.95 -27.24 7.26
N CYS A 865 22.38 -26.60 8.35
CA CYS A 865 21.92 -25.28 8.76
C CYS A 865 22.39 -24.23 7.73
N LYS A 866 21.50 -23.36 7.24
CA LYS A 866 21.87 -22.26 6.32
C LYS A 866 22.70 -21.19 7.05
N PHE A 867 23.55 -20.47 6.31
CA PHE A 867 24.27 -19.30 6.81
C PHE A 867 23.29 -18.18 7.18
N ARG A 868 23.64 -17.37 8.18
CA ARG A 868 22.84 -16.24 8.71
C ARG A 868 22.59 -15.15 7.68
N ASN A 869 23.54 -14.96 6.76
CA ASN A 869 23.47 -13.95 5.72
C ASN A 869 23.80 -14.56 4.35
N HIS A 870 23.10 -14.10 3.31
CA HIS A 870 23.32 -14.54 1.93
C HIS A 870 24.65 -14.08 1.33
N ASP A 871 25.28 -13.05 1.91
CA ASP A 871 26.58 -12.55 1.49
C ASP A 871 27.76 -13.29 2.16
N HIS A 872 27.50 -14.13 3.18
CA HIS A 872 28.53 -14.95 3.81
C HIS A 872 29.00 -16.05 2.86
N LYS A 873 30.32 -16.24 2.79
CA LYS A 873 30.97 -17.31 2.03
C LYS A 873 31.15 -18.58 2.85
N PHE A 874 31.34 -18.42 4.15
CA PHE A 874 31.44 -19.50 5.12
C PHE A 874 30.92 -19.04 6.48
N GLU A 875 30.60 -19.98 7.37
CA GLU A 875 30.41 -19.71 8.79
C GLU A 875 31.04 -20.84 9.59
N TRP A 876 31.94 -20.50 10.50
CA TRP A 876 32.69 -21.49 11.25
C TRP A 876 31.96 -21.91 12.53
N THR A 877 32.13 -23.19 12.89
CA THR A 877 31.85 -23.72 14.23
C THR A 877 32.86 -23.18 15.25
N ARG A 878 32.62 -23.41 16.55
CA ARG A 878 33.57 -23.06 17.62
C ARG A 878 34.90 -23.77 17.41
N GLU A 879 34.87 -25.03 17.03
CA GLU A 879 36.08 -25.82 16.77
C GLU A 879 36.87 -25.28 15.58
N GLN A 880 36.21 -25.02 14.45
CA GLN A 880 36.86 -24.50 13.24
C GLN A 880 37.52 -23.13 13.49
N PHE A 881 36.78 -22.21 14.13
CA PHE A 881 37.31 -20.88 14.45
C PHE A 881 38.47 -20.96 15.45
N ASN A 882 38.33 -21.78 16.50
CA ASN A 882 39.40 -21.96 17.49
C ASN A 882 40.65 -22.59 16.88
N HIS A 883 40.49 -23.56 15.99
CA HIS A 883 41.59 -24.20 15.28
C HIS A 883 42.34 -23.20 14.39
N TRP A 884 41.61 -22.49 13.53
CA TRP A 884 42.16 -21.45 12.65
C TRP A 884 42.93 -20.39 13.43
N ALA A 885 42.32 -19.86 14.50
CA ALA A 885 42.94 -18.80 15.31
C ALA A 885 44.15 -19.31 16.12
N SER A 886 44.09 -20.53 16.65
CA SER A 886 45.21 -21.10 17.42
C SER A 886 46.42 -21.39 16.54
N GLU A 887 46.21 -21.94 15.35
CA GLU A 887 47.28 -22.18 14.37
C GLU A 887 47.96 -20.88 13.93
N LEU A 888 47.17 -19.83 13.67
CA LEU A 888 47.69 -18.49 13.35
C LEU A 888 48.49 -17.91 14.52
N ALA A 889 47.98 -18.05 15.74
CA ALA A 889 48.64 -17.53 16.94
C ALA A 889 50.01 -18.18 17.15
N VAL A 890 50.10 -19.51 17.04
CA VAL A 890 51.37 -20.26 17.15
C VAL A 890 52.34 -19.87 16.04
N ARG A 891 51.86 -19.79 14.79
CA ARG A 891 52.69 -19.47 13.62
C ARG A 891 53.35 -18.09 13.71
N HIS A 892 52.63 -17.10 14.27
CA HIS A 892 53.06 -15.70 14.28
C HIS A 892 53.49 -15.18 15.66
N ASN A 893 53.65 -16.05 16.66
CA ASN A 893 54.06 -15.70 18.04
C ASN A 893 53.07 -14.78 18.79
N TYR A 894 51.78 -15.09 18.68
CA TYR A 894 50.69 -14.49 19.45
C TYR A 894 50.11 -15.51 20.43
N SER A 895 49.53 -15.01 21.52
CA SER A 895 48.58 -15.77 22.36
C SER A 895 47.18 -15.40 21.92
N VAL A 896 46.24 -16.36 21.95
CA VAL A 896 44.84 -16.12 21.60
C VAL A 896 43.92 -16.44 22.78
N GLU A 897 42.98 -15.55 23.05
CA GLU A 897 41.91 -15.70 24.04
C GLU A 897 40.56 -15.76 23.32
N PHE A 898 39.74 -16.77 23.62
CA PHE A 898 38.44 -16.98 23.00
C PHE A 898 37.29 -16.51 23.89
N SER A 899 36.28 -15.90 23.29
CA SER A 899 35.13 -15.30 23.95
C SER A 899 34.00 -15.08 22.93
N GLY A 900 32.93 -14.36 23.31
CA GLY A 900 31.88 -13.99 22.37
C GLY A 900 30.78 -13.14 22.99
N VAL A 901 29.73 -12.89 22.21
CA VAL A 901 28.54 -12.12 22.61
C VAL A 901 27.25 -12.82 22.16
N GLY A 902 26.11 -12.42 22.74
CA GLY A 902 24.80 -13.01 22.44
C GLY A 902 24.58 -14.40 23.03
N GLY A 903 25.22 -14.73 24.16
CA GLY A 903 25.11 -16.03 24.83
C GLY A 903 26.03 -16.12 26.04
N SER A 904 26.34 -17.35 26.48
CA SER A 904 27.32 -17.64 27.54
C SER A 904 28.19 -18.82 27.12
N ALA A 905 29.45 -18.85 27.56
CA ALA A 905 30.38 -19.95 27.27
C ALA A 905 29.93 -21.29 27.91
N ASP A 906 29.27 -21.22 29.07
CA ASP A 906 28.92 -22.39 29.90
C ASP A 906 27.60 -23.06 29.47
N LEU A 907 26.90 -22.49 28.49
CA LEU A 907 25.61 -22.99 27.99
C LEU A 907 25.77 -23.39 26.53
N GLU A 908 25.37 -24.61 26.16
CA GLU A 908 25.30 -25.01 24.75
C GLU A 908 24.27 -24.13 24.01
N PRO A 909 24.59 -23.61 22.80
CA PRO A 909 25.75 -23.86 21.93
C PRO A 909 26.87 -22.82 22.04
N GLY A 910 26.94 -22.08 23.14
CA GLY A 910 27.94 -21.04 23.41
C GLY A 910 27.45 -19.64 23.05
N PHE A 911 28.37 -18.81 22.55
CA PHE A 911 28.07 -17.45 22.10
C PHE A 911 27.48 -17.44 20.68
N ALA A 912 26.64 -16.43 20.39
CA ALA A 912 26.07 -16.24 19.06
C ALA A 912 27.10 -15.67 18.07
N SER A 913 27.88 -14.67 18.47
CA SER A 913 29.08 -14.25 17.74
C SER A 913 30.29 -14.64 18.57
N GLN A 914 31.24 -15.32 17.94
CA GLN A 914 32.48 -15.77 18.57
C GLN A 914 33.61 -14.81 18.25
N ILE A 915 34.49 -14.60 19.22
CA ILE A 915 35.51 -13.55 19.22
C ILE A 915 36.85 -14.13 19.67
N ALA A 916 37.89 -13.91 18.88
CA ALA A 916 39.27 -14.23 19.20
C ALA A 916 40.08 -12.94 19.44
N VAL A 917 40.76 -12.87 20.57
CA VAL A 917 41.64 -11.75 20.94
C VAL A 917 43.08 -12.25 20.90
N PHE A 918 43.84 -11.81 19.90
CA PHE A 918 45.26 -12.10 19.77
C PHE A 918 46.06 -11.05 20.52
N ARG A 919 47.06 -11.48 21.31
CA ARG A 919 48.02 -10.61 22.00
C ARG A 919 49.43 -11.05 21.65
N ARG A 920 50.29 -10.11 21.26
CA ARG A 920 51.65 -10.43 20.85
C ARG A 920 52.49 -10.86 22.05
N VAL A 921 53.12 -12.05 21.99
CA VAL A 921 53.85 -12.64 23.14
C VAL A 921 55.26 -12.07 23.27
N PHE A 922 55.89 -11.68 22.15
CA PHE A 922 57.24 -11.12 22.12
C PHE A 922 57.24 -9.68 21.60
N GLN A 923 57.96 -8.78 22.28
CA GLN A 923 58.38 -7.51 21.70
C GLN A 923 59.77 -7.73 21.09
N PRO A 924 59.95 -7.63 19.76
CA PRO A 924 61.29 -7.65 19.17
C PRO A 924 62.12 -6.51 19.78
N LYS A 925 63.44 -6.72 19.90
CA LYS A 925 64.36 -5.61 20.16
C LYS A 925 64.28 -4.63 18.98
N GLU A 926 64.37 -3.33 19.24
CA GLU A 926 64.22 -2.26 18.23
C GLU A 926 65.18 -2.39 17.02
N ASP A 927 66.21 -3.22 17.10
CA ASP A 927 67.21 -3.48 16.04
C ASP A 927 66.79 -4.49 14.94
N ASP A 928 65.67 -5.22 15.08
CA ASP A 928 65.15 -6.16 14.03
C ASP A 928 64.19 -5.48 13.03
N LEU A 929 64.05 -4.15 13.07
CA LEU A 929 63.17 -3.36 12.20
C LEU A 929 63.84 -2.87 10.90
N GLN A 930 64.80 -3.61 10.32
CA GLN A 930 65.42 -3.23 9.05
C GLN A 930 65.09 -4.14 7.86
N ASP A 931 64.44 -3.47 6.88
CA ASP A 931 64.71 -3.54 5.43
C ASP A 931 64.29 -4.77 4.60
N ASP A 932 63.03 -5.24 4.65
CA ASP A 932 62.54 -6.10 3.54
C ASP A 932 61.04 -6.10 3.17
N GLU A 933 60.29 -5.04 3.49
CA GLU A 933 58.98 -4.83 2.83
C GLU A 933 58.99 -3.48 2.12
N GLY A 934 59.04 -3.51 0.78
CA GLY A 934 59.04 -2.31 -0.06
C GLY A 934 57.88 -1.36 0.28
N LEU A 935 58.05 -0.08 -0.05
CA LEU A 935 57.06 1.02 0.09
C LEU A 935 55.76 0.77 -0.72
N ALA A 936 55.06 -0.32 -0.46
CA ALA A 936 53.78 -0.67 -1.05
C ALA A 936 52.68 0.09 -0.33
N CYS A 937 52.41 1.32 -0.77
CA CYS A 937 51.23 2.09 -0.38
C CYS A 937 50.10 1.78 -1.36
N GLN A 938 49.37 0.68 -1.14
CA GLN A 938 48.31 0.24 -2.04
C GLN A 938 46.99 0.96 -1.78
N TYR A 939 46.73 1.41 -0.55
CA TYR A 939 45.45 2.00 -0.18
C TYR A 939 45.31 3.45 -0.64
N ARG A 940 44.09 3.82 -1.03
CA ARG A 940 43.77 5.21 -1.35
C ARG A 940 43.18 5.91 -0.13
N VAL A 941 43.76 7.04 0.28
CA VAL A 941 43.16 7.90 1.30
C VAL A 941 41.85 8.49 0.75
N VAL A 942 40.75 8.16 1.42
CA VAL A 942 39.40 8.67 1.09
C VAL A 942 39.08 9.91 1.88
N TRP A 943 39.49 9.96 3.14
CA TRP A 943 39.25 11.08 4.04
C TRP A 943 40.33 11.09 5.12
N GLU A 944 40.81 12.29 5.46
CA GLU A 944 41.81 12.50 6.49
C GLU A 944 41.38 13.69 7.35
N TRP A 945 41.51 13.53 8.66
CA TRP A 945 41.35 14.60 9.64
C TRP A 945 42.57 14.65 10.55
N ASN A 946 43.10 15.85 10.74
CA ASN A 946 44.21 16.11 11.66
C ASN A 946 43.89 17.35 12.49
N ARG A 947 44.06 17.24 13.81
CA ARG A 947 43.74 18.35 14.74
C ARG A 947 44.56 19.62 14.48
N SER A 948 45.78 19.49 14.00
CA SER A 948 46.75 20.58 13.82
C SER A 948 46.73 21.24 12.43
N LYS A 949 45.96 20.73 11.46
CA LYS A 949 45.78 21.38 10.15
C LYS A 949 44.45 22.16 10.16
N PRO A 950 44.46 23.51 10.09
CA PRO A 950 43.21 24.26 9.90
C PRO A 950 42.60 23.85 8.55
N ALA A 951 41.29 23.62 8.54
CA ALA A 951 40.55 23.25 7.33
C ALA A 951 40.84 24.27 6.22
N LEU A 952 41.47 23.82 5.13
CA LEU A 952 41.58 24.60 3.90
C LEU A 952 40.16 24.84 3.39
N THR A 953 39.66 26.04 3.61
CA THR A 953 38.46 26.57 2.96
C THR A 953 38.71 26.66 1.46
N ASN A 954 37.96 25.88 0.68
CA ASN A 954 37.61 26.20 -0.71
C ASN A 954 36.16 25.79 -0.94
#